data_AF-A0A2M7KYY3-F1
#
_entry.id   AF-A0A2M7KYY3-F1
#
_cell.length_a   1.000
_cell.length_b   1.000
_cell.length_c   1.000
_cell.angle_alpha   90.00
_cell.angle_beta   90.00
_cell.angle_gamma   90.00
#
_symmetry.space_group_name_H-M   'P 1'
#
loop_
_entity.id
_entity.type
_entity.pdbx_description
1 polymer ?
#
loop_
_entity_poly.entity_id
_entity_poly.type
_entity_poly.pdbx_seq_one_letter_code
_entity_poly.pdbx_strand_id
1 'polypeptide(L)'
;MRVFAYAVLALATVSAGAENAGAAERPAKERGTVNEGKDTGLLFGGCGGVYFLAEPGELEVEVVKRDRNLRDSDTELRAILVGPDRQVLQEAAIPDDGQPKGSGLGPPQWASLSARVERKGVYALNITVSNDRYGQEMVWGFRTNCPKYLIETARGHKDERHQEPLVFASLGKPADVCFLPRQGKFDIAVSGMPGDIRELPVYDAKGQPVATLPVQGGKAAGTIEADQHRDAVPWRLHFASAQATLNLDGLTRWEKDDPYPDLCCWSPDPKSWFPFLENRWLLTPYSRTVYGRPGEEVRVAFRVCTNTDRKQPVRLSLEFPNGEWSARLSTEQESVSRSEAAEVAVTCTVPPEGETRVCHVRVSPADTPGFSTYSTVFVKAGEPPAARPLQMPIMLTPYRHENELFGYLPDYPTGSQMYFDLKNRPCVVTDGGIAALRDGRWRTTALRGAVQSAAAVFQGASVGLSLSKIAFDRDGDLYALASAAGRAALLHSTDAGQTFTAYEIPGPRGGFDLEQFSGHNGPAGPPPFVRFVRTSRENTPGLRWRSENNLELFVPKKVDGRIDVGEPILLSKLCLGLSAHSGIPSSVVSRGAKVHVAWGEATDPQDKTVPGVPTFVVTYDTQTRQLGKPALIGYGPPANDVHNSPSITMDSQGYLHVLVGTHGRPFQYAKSLTPNDAGGGWTEPVQAGEGLNQTYIGFVCGNDDTLYTVFRLWRSGEPFPHSTHATLAYQRKRPGQPWEPPKILVVAPFSEYSIFYHRLTIDQRGRLFLSKDYWSTHWFYRNDHVGDRRALLMSPDGGDTWKLVDGRDWG
;
A
#
# COMPACT_ATOMS: atom_id res chain seq x y z
N MET A 1 -41.22 -31.26 -12.20
CA MET A 1 -41.10 -32.71 -11.96
C MET A 1 -39.60 -33.04 -11.95
N ARG A 2 -39.11 -33.65 -10.88
CA ARG A 2 -37.68 -33.99 -10.63
C ARG A 2 -37.22 -35.19 -11.48
N VAL A 3 -35.88 -35.40 -11.46
CA VAL A 3 -35.09 -36.65 -11.64
C VAL A 3 -34.48 -36.82 -13.05
N PHE A 4 -33.23 -37.24 -13.32
CA PHE A 4 -31.86 -37.20 -12.73
C PHE A 4 -30.94 -38.03 -13.69
N ALA A 5 -29.60 -37.89 -13.57
CA ALA A 5 -28.49 -38.79 -13.98
C ALA A 5 -27.88 -38.62 -15.41
N TYR A 6 -26.63 -38.15 -15.59
CA TYR A 6 -25.26 -38.63 -15.21
C TYR A 6 -24.68 -39.70 -16.15
N ALA A 7 -23.55 -39.38 -16.82
CA ALA A 7 -22.25 -40.08 -16.75
C ALA A 7 -21.33 -39.77 -17.96
N VAL A 8 -20.15 -39.19 -17.71
CA VAL A 8 -18.98 -39.27 -18.62
C VAL A 8 -17.71 -39.41 -17.75
N LEU A 9 -16.98 -40.51 -17.95
CA LEU A 9 -15.57 -40.75 -17.59
C LEU A 9 -15.00 -41.56 -18.77
N ALA A 10 -14.04 -41.09 -19.59
CA ALA A 10 -12.61 -40.81 -19.37
C ALA A 10 -11.71 -41.95 -19.92
N LEU A 11 -10.71 -41.56 -20.75
CA LEU A 11 -9.36 -42.14 -21.01
C LEU A 11 -8.98 -41.83 -22.49
N ALA A 12 -8.12 -40.84 -22.79
CA ALA A 12 -6.66 -40.69 -22.58
C ALA A 12 -5.80 -41.26 -23.73
N THR A 13 -5.01 -40.40 -24.41
CA THR A 13 -3.54 -40.44 -24.58
C THR A 13 -3.09 -39.40 -25.65
N VAL A 14 -2.32 -38.35 -25.31
CA VAL A 14 -0.84 -38.16 -25.17
C VAL A 14 -0.21 -37.44 -26.38
N SER A 15 0.27 -36.20 -26.15
CA SER A 15 1.57 -35.59 -26.55
C SER A 15 1.50 -34.06 -26.28
N ALA A 16 2.51 -33.27 -25.95
CA ALA A 16 3.87 -33.45 -25.46
C ALA A 16 4.29 -32.11 -24.79
N GLY A 17 5.02 -32.20 -23.67
CA GLY A 17 6.00 -31.26 -23.13
C GLY A 17 5.82 -29.73 -23.26
N ALA A 18 5.23 -29.11 -22.25
CA ALA A 18 5.59 -27.76 -21.80
C ALA A 18 5.52 -27.75 -20.26
N GLU A 19 6.67 -27.63 -19.62
CA GLU A 19 6.80 -27.60 -18.16
C GLU A 19 6.11 -26.37 -17.58
N ASN A 20 5.11 -26.61 -16.71
CA ASN A 20 4.48 -25.60 -15.87
C ASN A 20 5.50 -25.06 -14.87
N ALA A 21 6.21 -23.99 -15.23
CA ALA A 21 6.99 -23.21 -14.27
C ALA A 21 6.04 -22.40 -13.37
N GLY A 22 5.72 -22.95 -12.19
CA GLY A 22 5.51 -22.15 -10.98
C GLY A 22 4.11 -21.59 -10.70
N ALA A 23 3.05 -22.37 -10.89
CA ALA A 23 1.89 -22.22 -9.99
C ALA A 23 2.30 -22.82 -8.64
N ALA A 24 2.75 -22.00 -7.70
CA ALA A 24 2.95 -22.48 -6.33
C ALA A 24 1.61 -23.02 -5.82
N GLU A 25 1.52 -24.34 -5.59
CA GLU A 25 0.36 -24.93 -4.92
C GLU A 25 0.14 -24.18 -3.61
N ARG A 26 -1.05 -23.58 -3.47
CA ARG A 26 -1.45 -23.05 -2.17
C ARG A 26 -1.54 -24.25 -1.22
N PRO A 27 -0.99 -24.17 0.01
CA PRO A 27 -1.22 -25.21 0.99
C PRO A 27 -2.73 -25.43 1.14
N ALA A 28 -3.14 -26.70 1.25
CA ALA A 28 -4.54 -27.05 1.42
C ALA A 28 -5.09 -26.32 2.66
N LYS A 29 -6.20 -25.59 2.49
CA LYS A 29 -6.84 -24.88 3.60
C LYS A 29 -7.55 -25.89 4.49
N GLU A 30 -7.14 -25.95 5.75
CA GLU A 30 -7.89 -26.70 6.76
C GLU A 30 -9.19 -25.96 7.09
N ARG A 31 -10.29 -26.70 7.21
CA ARG A 31 -11.59 -26.15 7.61
C ARG A 31 -11.79 -26.34 9.11
N GLY A 32 -12.27 -25.30 9.78
CA GLY A 32 -12.56 -25.37 11.20
C GLY A 32 -13.67 -26.37 11.56
N THR A 33 -13.63 -26.85 12.80
CA THR A 33 -14.59 -27.81 13.38
C THR A 33 -15.31 -27.22 14.58
N VAL A 34 -16.54 -27.67 14.84
CA VAL A 34 -17.33 -27.27 16.02
C VAL A 34 -17.01 -28.21 17.18
N ASN A 35 -16.68 -27.68 18.35
CA ASN A 35 -16.46 -28.48 19.56
C ASN A 35 -16.90 -27.71 20.82
N GLU A 36 -18.12 -27.98 21.28
CA GLU A 36 -18.78 -27.24 22.37
C GLU A 36 -18.19 -27.54 23.77
N GLY A 37 -17.53 -28.68 23.96
CA GLY A 37 -16.98 -29.11 25.25
C GLY A 37 -15.56 -28.61 25.54
N LYS A 38 -14.89 -28.03 24.55
CA LYS A 38 -13.50 -27.57 24.66
C LYS A 38 -13.46 -26.15 25.23
N ASP A 39 -12.73 -25.95 26.33
CA ASP A 39 -12.53 -24.60 26.88
C ASP A 39 -11.94 -23.67 25.81
N THR A 40 -12.48 -22.46 25.66
CA THR A 40 -12.05 -21.48 24.65
C THR A 40 -10.82 -20.69 25.05
N GLY A 41 -10.35 -20.79 26.30
CA GLY A 41 -9.36 -19.86 26.84
C GLY A 41 -9.87 -18.42 26.85
N LEU A 42 -8.96 -17.46 26.68
CA LEU A 42 -9.24 -16.03 26.58
C LEU A 42 -9.65 -15.66 25.16
N LEU A 43 -10.79 -14.97 25.03
CA LEU A 43 -11.35 -14.45 23.78
C LEU A 43 -11.30 -12.92 23.76
N PHE A 44 -10.88 -12.39 22.62
CA PHE A 44 -10.78 -10.96 22.36
C PHE A 44 -11.19 -10.60 20.92
N GLY A 45 -11.54 -9.34 20.70
CA GLY A 45 -11.93 -8.82 19.37
C GLY A 45 -10.75 -8.35 18.52
N GLY A 46 -11.03 -7.89 17.30
CA GLY A 46 -10.02 -7.36 16.35
C GLY A 46 -9.53 -8.38 15.31
N CYS A 47 -8.89 -7.89 14.24
CA CYS A 47 -8.29 -8.70 13.14
C CYS A 47 -6.76 -8.61 13.17
N GLY A 48 -6.17 -8.81 14.34
CA GLY A 48 -4.73 -8.69 14.58
C GLY A 48 -3.97 -10.00 14.33
N GLY A 49 -3.11 -10.38 15.26
CA GLY A 49 -2.31 -11.59 15.16
C GLY A 49 -1.49 -11.89 16.41
N VAL A 50 -0.59 -12.86 16.29
CA VAL A 50 0.29 -13.30 17.37
C VAL A 50 1.70 -13.48 16.83
N TYR A 51 2.71 -12.97 17.53
CA TYR A 51 4.11 -13.27 17.28
C TYR A 51 4.59 -14.34 18.26
N PHE A 52 5.32 -15.34 17.78
CA PHE A 52 5.88 -16.43 18.59
C PHE A 52 7.39 -16.44 18.45
N LEU A 53 8.11 -16.46 19.57
CA LEU A 53 9.54 -16.78 19.56
C LEU A 53 9.69 -18.29 19.79
N ALA A 54 9.61 -19.05 18.69
CA ALA A 54 9.60 -20.49 18.75
C ALA A 54 11.02 -21.05 18.85
N GLU A 55 11.17 -22.16 19.58
CA GLU A 55 12.39 -22.95 19.70
C GLU A 55 12.33 -24.17 18.77
N PRO A 56 13.47 -24.80 18.40
CA PRO A 56 13.45 -26.03 17.63
C PRO A 56 12.53 -27.11 18.21
N GLY A 57 11.67 -27.68 17.39
CA GLY A 57 10.58 -28.58 17.81
C GLY A 57 9.34 -28.41 16.95
N GLU A 58 8.19 -28.90 17.41
CA GLU A 58 6.91 -28.63 16.77
C GLU A 58 6.31 -27.34 17.36
N LEU A 59 5.87 -26.42 16.52
CA LEU A 59 5.02 -25.29 16.91
C LEU A 59 3.59 -25.66 16.60
N GLU A 60 2.74 -25.73 17.63
CA GLU A 60 1.32 -25.97 17.49
C GLU A 60 0.56 -24.71 17.89
N VAL A 61 -0.42 -24.32 17.07
CA VAL A 61 -1.29 -23.18 17.31
C VAL A 61 -2.72 -23.60 17.00
N GLU A 62 -3.59 -23.53 17.99
CA GLU A 62 -5.01 -23.78 17.80
C GLU A 62 -5.77 -22.46 17.94
N VAL A 63 -6.53 -22.09 16.92
CA VAL A 63 -7.32 -20.85 16.87
C VAL A 63 -8.79 -21.19 17.14
N VAL A 64 -9.44 -20.41 17.99
CA VAL A 64 -10.89 -20.46 18.22
C VAL A 64 -11.55 -19.17 17.74
N LYS A 65 -12.73 -19.29 17.15
CA LYS A 65 -13.61 -18.18 16.75
C LYS A 65 -14.99 -18.38 17.34
N ARG A 66 -15.66 -17.28 17.68
CA ARG A 66 -17.11 -17.22 17.96
C ARG A 66 -17.70 -15.96 17.32
N ASP A 67 -18.80 -16.13 16.61
CA ASP A 67 -19.51 -15.01 16.01
C ASP A 67 -20.40 -14.30 17.02
N ARG A 68 -20.44 -12.98 16.96
CA ARG A 68 -21.26 -12.15 17.85
C ARG A 68 -22.65 -11.92 17.27
N ASN A 69 -22.85 -12.22 15.98
CA ASN A 69 -24.11 -12.12 15.26
C ASN A 69 -24.77 -10.73 15.40
N LEU A 70 -23.99 -9.64 15.33
CA LEU A 70 -24.52 -8.27 15.47
C LEU A 70 -25.06 -7.73 14.14
N ARG A 71 -24.52 -8.21 13.02
CA ARG A 71 -24.95 -7.89 11.64
C ARG A 71 -25.34 -9.16 10.87
N ASP A 72 -25.99 -8.95 9.75
CA ASP A 72 -26.37 -9.98 8.78
C ASP A 72 -25.28 -10.03 7.69
N SER A 73 -24.14 -10.64 8.02
CA SER A 73 -22.97 -10.72 7.13
C SER A 73 -22.07 -11.89 7.48
N ASP A 74 -21.66 -12.68 6.48
CA ASP A 74 -20.72 -13.79 6.65
C ASP A 74 -19.35 -13.31 7.15
N THR A 75 -18.86 -13.94 8.21
CA THR A 75 -17.59 -13.59 8.89
C THR A 75 -16.56 -14.72 8.83
N GLU A 76 -16.19 -15.21 7.64
CA GLU A 76 -15.12 -16.23 7.54
C GLU A 76 -13.79 -15.67 8.07
N LEU A 77 -13.25 -16.29 9.13
CA LEU A 77 -11.92 -16.01 9.68
C LEU A 77 -10.89 -16.83 8.92
N ARG A 78 -9.80 -16.19 8.49
CA ARG A 78 -8.62 -16.84 7.91
C ARG A 78 -7.41 -16.64 8.83
N ALA A 79 -6.81 -17.74 9.23
CA ALA A 79 -5.62 -17.82 10.07
C ALA A 79 -4.43 -18.23 9.20
N ILE A 80 -3.35 -17.44 9.22
CA ILE A 80 -2.18 -17.63 8.35
C ILE A 80 -0.93 -17.70 9.22
N LEU A 81 -0.35 -18.90 9.35
CA LEU A 81 0.89 -19.14 10.08
C LEU A 81 2.08 -18.96 9.14
N VAL A 82 3.02 -18.09 9.52
CA VAL A 82 4.22 -17.77 8.75
C VAL A 82 5.51 -17.96 9.55
N GLY A 83 6.58 -18.30 8.84
CA GLY A 83 7.92 -18.47 9.40
C GLY A 83 8.65 -17.15 9.70
N PRO A 84 9.88 -17.22 10.25
CA PRO A 84 10.74 -16.06 10.47
C PRO A 84 11.07 -15.26 9.19
N ASP A 85 11.11 -15.95 8.06
CA ASP A 85 11.30 -15.39 6.72
C ASP A 85 9.99 -15.00 6.02
N ARG A 86 8.87 -15.10 6.75
CA ARG A 86 7.48 -14.87 6.30
C ARG A 86 6.99 -15.79 5.19
N GLN A 87 7.64 -16.93 4.97
CA GLN A 87 7.03 -18.00 4.19
C GLN A 87 5.73 -18.45 4.87
N VAL A 88 4.64 -18.57 4.11
CA VAL A 88 3.38 -19.16 4.60
C VAL A 88 3.59 -20.65 4.80
N LEU A 89 3.46 -21.11 6.03
CA LEU A 89 3.66 -22.50 6.45
C LEU A 89 2.35 -23.28 6.42
N GLN A 90 1.29 -22.68 6.94
CA GLN A 90 -0.06 -23.24 6.92
C GLN A 90 -1.10 -22.13 6.92
N GLU A 91 -2.26 -22.42 6.33
CA GLU A 91 -3.45 -21.57 6.43
C GLU A 91 -4.66 -22.41 6.82
N ALA A 92 -5.54 -21.81 7.63
CA ALA A 92 -6.83 -22.39 7.98
C ALA A 92 -7.95 -21.35 7.86
N ALA A 93 -9.16 -21.83 7.61
CA ALA A 93 -10.37 -21.01 7.57
C ALA A 93 -11.40 -21.53 8.57
N ILE A 94 -11.98 -20.63 9.35
CA ILE A 94 -13.12 -20.90 10.23
C ILE A 94 -14.33 -20.15 9.66
N PRO A 95 -15.38 -20.87 9.20
CA PRO A 95 -16.51 -20.25 8.52
C PRO A 95 -17.35 -19.39 9.48
N ASP A 96 -18.33 -18.68 8.92
CA ASP A 96 -19.44 -18.12 9.69
C ASP A 96 -20.22 -19.24 10.42
N ASP A 97 -20.78 -18.95 11.59
CA ASP A 97 -21.59 -19.91 12.35
C ASP A 97 -23.00 -20.15 11.74
N GLY A 98 -23.43 -19.30 10.81
CA GLY A 98 -24.72 -19.37 10.12
C GLY A 98 -25.92 -18.97 10.98
N GLN A 99 -25.71 -18.42 12.17
CA GLN A 99 -26.78 -17.99 13.07
C GLN A 99 -27.34 -16.63 12.63
N PRO A 100 -28.66 -16.39 12.81
CA PRO A 100 -29.23 -15.11 12.43
C PRO A 100 -28.74 -13.98 13.33
N LYS A 101 -28.75 -12.76 12.78
CA LYS A 101 -28.50 -11.52 13.52
C LYS A 101 -29.33 -11.48 14.82
N GLY A 102 -28.66 -11.18 15.94
CA GLY A 102 -29.27 -11.05 17.25
C GLY A 102 -29.25 -12.33 18.09
N SER A 103 -28.75 -13.45 17.55
CA SER A 103 -28.60 -14.73 18.29
C SER A 103 -27.59 -14.68 19.42
N GLY A 104 -26.82 -13.59 19.53
CA GLY A 104 -25.74 -13.45 20.50
C GLY A 104 -24.51 -14.25 20.10
N LEU A 105 -23.70 -14.60 21.09
CA LEU A 105 -22.39 -15.23 20.85
C LEU A 105 -22.56 -16.71 20.43
N GLY A 106 -22.22 -16.99 19.18
CA GLY A 106 -22.28 -18.30 18.53
C GLY A 106 -21.45 -19.40 19.18
N PRO A 107 -21.58 -20.66 18.72
CA PRO A 107 -20.78 -21.78 19.23
C PRO A 107 -19.28 -21.60 18.92
N PRO A 108 -18.37 -22.14 19.75
CA PRO A 108 -16.93 -22.12 19.45
C PRO A 108 -16.58 -23.03 18.27
N GLN A 109 -15.86 -22.46 17.31
CA GLN A 109 -15.30 -23.15 16.16
C GLN A 109 -13.78 -23.07 16.18
N TRP A 110 -13.10 -24.14 15.80
CA TRP A 110 -11.67 -24.35 16.02
C TRP A 110 -10.93 -24.71 14.74
N ALA A 111 -9.71 -24.21 14.57
CA ALA A 111 -8.78 -24.68 13.55
C ALA A 111 -7.37 -24.86 14.13
N SER A 112 -6.68 -25.91 13.71
CA SER A 112 -5.30 -26.18 14.13
C SER A 112 -4.33 -25.80 13.02
N LEU A 113 -3.21 -25.20 13.41
CA LEU A 113 -2.07 -24.93 12.55
C LEU A 113 -0.82 -25.47 13.24
N SER A 114 0.11 -25.99 12.46
CA SER A 114 1.37 -26.53 12.95
C SER A 114 2.52 -26.17 12.02
N ALA A 115 3.71 -26.11 12.58
CA ALA A 115 4.94 -25.97 11.82
C ALA A 115 6.09 -26.66 12.54
N ARG A 116 6.89 -27.41 11.79
CA ARG A 116 8.17 -27.91 12.30
C ARG A 116 9.18 -26.77 12.35
N VAL A 117 9.57 -26.41 13.56
CA VAL A 117 10.58 -25.39 13.83
C VAL A 117 11.94 -26.07 13.79
N GLU A 118 12.68 -25.83 12.72
CA GLU A 118 14.06 -26.32 12.63
C GLU A 118 15.02 -25.42 13.40
N ARG A 119 14.67 -24.13 13.52
CA ARG A 119 15.54 -23.08 14.03
C ARG A 119 14.73 -22.09 14.83
N LYS A 120 15.34 -21.57 15.90
CA LYS A 120 14.76 -20.46 16.66
C LYS A 120 14.44 -19.29 15.72
N GLY A 121 13.30 -18.65 15.92
CA GLY A 121 12.95 -17.45 15.17
C GLY A 121 11.59 -16.87 15.54
N VAL A 122 11.26 -15.72 14.95
CA VAL A 122 9.98 -15.05 15.18
C VAL A 122 8.96 -15.49 14.13
N TYR A 123 8.12 -16.46 14.49
CA TYR A 123 6.96 -16.89 13.73
C TYR A 123 5.80 -15.93 13.96
N ALA A 124 4.83 -15.89 13.05
CA ALA A 124 3.64 -15.05 13.21
C ALA A 124 2.37 -15.76 12.75
N LEU A 125 1.26 -15.50 13.45
CA LEU A 125 -0.09 -15.86 13.05
C LEU A 125 -0.83 -14.57 12.70
N ASN A 126 -1.27 -14.43 11.46
CA ASN A 126 -2.07 -13.30 10.99
C ASN A 126 -3.54 -13.70 10.87
N ILE A 127 -4.45 -12.89 11.43
CA ILE A 127 -5.89 -13.10 11.42
C ILE A 127 -6.57 -12.07 10.52
N THR A 128 -7.32 -12.54 9.53
CA THR A 128 -8.18 -11.69 8.68
C THR A 128 -9.60 -12.22 8.68
N VAL A 129 -10.60 -11.37 8.48
CA VAL A 129 -12.01 -11.77 8.48
C VAL A 129 -12.76 -11.10 7.33
N SER A 130 -13.60 -11.89 6.65
CA SER A 130 -14.52 -11.39 5.62
C SER A 130 -15.62 -10.52 6.23
N ASN A 131 -15.99 -9.44 5.54
CA ASN A 131 -16.99 -8.42 5.92
C ASN A 131 -16.78 -7.75 7.29
N ASP A 132 -15.62 -7.97 7.91
CA ASP A 132 -15.31 -7.51 9.27
C ASP A 132 -13.83 -7.14 9.42
N ARG A 133 -13.32 -6.27 8.54
CA ARG A 133 -11.92 -5.81 8.57
C ARG A 133 -11.42 -5.20 9.91
N TYR A 134 -12.31 -4.95 10.86
CA TYR A 134 -12.00 -4.42 12.19
C TYR A 134 -12.21 -5.45 13.32
N GLY A 135 -12.69 -6.66 13.03
CA GLY A 135 -12.95 -7.70 14.02
C GLY A 135 -14.00 -7.30 15.06
N GLN A 136 -15.09 -6.68 14.63
CA GLN A 136 -16.19 -6.23 15.49
C GLN A 136 -17.34 -7.25 15.58
N GLU A 137 -17.48 -8.14 14.61
CA GLU A 137 -18.53 -9.16 14.50
C GLU A 137 -18.11 -10.53 15.03
N MET A 138 -16.82 -10.74 15.26
CA MET A 138 -16.29 -11.97 15.86
C MET A 138 -15.43 -11.68 17.08
N VAL A 139 -15.23 -12.71 17.89
CA VAL A 139 -14.14 -12.78 18.86
C VAL A 139 -13.34 -14.04 18.62
N TRP A 140 -12.05 -13.97 18.88
CA TRP A 140 -11.14 -15.09 18.70
C TRP A 140 -10.18 -15.23 19.87
N GLY A 141 -9.56 -16.39 19.95
CA GLY A 141 -8.50 -16.70 20.89
C GLY A 141 -7.60 -17.77 20.29
N PHE A 142 -6.56 -18.14 21.02
CA PHE A 142 -5.69 -19.22 20.58
C PHE A 142 -5.07 -19.98 21.76
N ARG A 143 -4.55 -21.16 21.45
CA ARG A 143 -3.67 -21.94 22.31
C ARG A 143 -2.41 -22.26 21.54
N THR A 144 -1.29 -22.36 22.25
CA THR A 144 -0.03 -22.76 21.65
C THR A 144 0.84 -23.49 22.65
N ASN A 145 1.73 -24.35 22.14
CA ASN A 145 2.81 -24.92 22.92
C ASN A 145 4.05 -24.00 23.01
N CYS A 146 4.06 -22.88 22.28
CA CYS A 146 5.15 -21.91 22.34
C CYS A 146 5.08 -21.09 23.62
N PRO A 147 6.08 -21.18 24.52
CA PRO A 147 6.05 -20.47 25.79
C PRO A 147 6.26 -18.97 25.64
N LYS A 148 6.73 -18.48 24.49
CA LYS A 148 7.05 -17.06 24.25
C LYS A 148 6.20 -16.52 23.11
N TYR A 149 5.29 -15.60 23.43
CA TYR A 149 4.40 -14.99 22.45
C TYR A 149 3.91 -13.60 22.88
N LEU A 150 3.54 -12.80 21.88
CA LEU A 150 2.88 -11.51 22.05
C LEU A 150 1.67 -11.43 21.12
N ILE A 151 0.56 -10.97 21.67
CA ILE A 151 -0.68 -10.74 20.96
C ILE A 151 -0.67 -9.29 20.49
N GLU A 152 -1.03 -9.08 19.23
CA GLU A 152 -1.22 -7.76 18.64
C GLU A 152 -2.66 -7.71 18.14
N THR A 153 -3.48 -6.79 18.65
CA THR A 153 -4.92 -6.74 18.32
C THR A 153 -5.34 -5.43 17.67
N ALA A 154 -4.39 -4.67 17.13
CA ALA A 154 -4.75 -3.46 16.39
C ALA A 154 -5.63 -3.82 15.20
N ARG A 155 -6.64 -3.00 15.02
CA ARG A 155 -7.68 -3.13 14.01
C ARG A 155 -7.21 -2.45 12.74
N GLY A 156 -7.98 -2.65 11.67
CA GLY A 156 -7.64 -2.02 10.41
C GLY A 156 -7.67 -0.49 10.43
N HIS A 157 -7.13 0.11 9.38
CA HIS A 157 -7.10 1.56 9.20
C HIS A 157 -8.51 2.19 9.22
N LYS A 158 -8.67 3.24 10.03
CA LYS A 158 -9.86 4.10 10.06
C LYS A 158 -9.50 5.55 9.74
N ASP A 159 -10.45 6.30 9.18
CA ASP A 159 -10.33 7.74 8.91
C ASP A 159 -10.54 8.59 10.19
N GLU A 160 -9.99 8.18 11.34
CA GLU A 160 -10.10 8.85 12.65
C GLU A 160 -8.77 8.78 13.42
N ARG A 161 -8.66 9.49 14.57
CA ARG A 161 -7.47 9.37 15.44
C ARG A 161 -7.27 7.89 15.78
N HIS A 162 -6.07 7.37 15.50
CA HIS A 162 -5.77 5.96 15.71
C HIS A 162 -5.91 5.59 17.20
N GLN A 163 -6.84 4.68 17.49
CA GLN A 163 -7.13 4.14 18.81
C GLN A 163 -7.51 2.66 18.64
N GLU A 164 -6.83 1.80 19.39
CA GLU A 164 -6.90 0.35 19.21
C GLU A 164 -7.27 -0.38 20.51
N PRO A 165 -8.50 -0.17 21.03
CA PRO A 165 -8.84 -0.70 22.35
C PRO A 165 -8.85 -2.22 22.37
N LEU A 166 -8.31 -2.79 23.45
CA LEU A 166 -8.44 -4.22 23.74
C LEU A 166 -9.89 -4.51 24.14
N VAL A 167 -10.52 -5.49 23.50
CA VAL A 167 -11.90 -5.89 23.80
C VAL A 167 -11.91 -7.35 24.21
N PHE A 168 -12.27 -7.61 25.47
CA PHE A 168 -12.39 -8.95 26.02
C PHE A 168 -13.85 -9.42 26.04
N ALA A 169 -14.05 -10.71 25.76
CA ALA A 169 -15.37 -11.35 25.68
C ALA A 169 -15.42 -12.71 26.41
N SER A 170 -14.70 -12.83 27.51
CA SER A 170 -14.56 -14.04 28.33
C SER A 170 -15.12 -13.83 29.74
N LEU A 171 -16.45 -13.72 29.82
CA LEU A 171 -17.16 -13.53 31.08
C LEU A 171 -16.82 -14.64 32.09
N GLY A 172 -16.46 -14.24 33.31
CA GLY A 172 -16.18 -15.13 34.43
C GLY A 172 -14.78 -15.75 34.44
N LYS A 173 -13.93 -15.43 33.45
CA LYS A 173 -12.54 -15.89 33.41
C LYS A 173 -11.60 -14.75 33.81
N PRO A 174 -10.71 -14.92 34.79
CA PRO A 174 -9.68 -13.92 35.06
C PRO A 174 -8.70 -13.81 33.89
N ALA A 175 -8.14 -12.62 33.69
CA ALA A 175 -7.08 -12.39 32.70
C ALA A 175 -6.13 -11.30 33.17
N ASP A 176 -4.89 -11.40 32.73
CA ASP A 176 -3.90 -10.34 32.87
C ASP A 176 -3.68 -9.67 31.51
N VAL A 177 -3.34 -8.39 31.52
CA VAL A 177 -2.78 -7.67 30.36
C VAL A 177 -1.39 -7.25 30.75
N CYS A 178 -0.40 -7.93 30.18
CA CYS A 178 1.01 -7.62 30.34
C CYS A 178 1.45 -6.69 29.22
N PHE A 179 2.00 -5.52 29.57
CA PHE A 179 2.35 -4.45 28.62
C PHE A 179 3.59 -3.69 29.08
N LEU A 180 4.33 -3.08 28.15
CA LEU A 180 5.37 -2.13 28.53
C LEU A 180 4.74 -0.78 28.91
N PRO A 181 4.94 -0.28 30.13
CA PRO A 181 4.42 1.03 30.49
C PRO A 181 5.15 2.12 29.69
N ARG A 182 4.42 3.17 29.32
CA ARG A 182 5.01 4.41 28.81
C ARG A 182 6.04 4.94 29.82
N GLN A 183 7.09 5.65 29.41
CA GLN A 183 8.02 6.27 30.36
C GLN A 183 7.40 7.49 31.05
N GLY A 184 6.75 8.38 30.27
CA GLY A 184 5.98 9.51 30.81
C GLY A 184 4.65 9.09 31.42
N LYS A 185 3.88 10.05 31.94
CA LYS A 185 2.54 9.80 32.48
C LYS A 185 1.65 9.08 31.46
N PHE A 186 0.78 8.21 31.92
CA PHE A 186 -0.19 7.53 31.06
C PHE A 186 -1.52 7.33 31.77
N ASP A 187 -2.59 7.38 30.98
CA ASP A 187 -3.94 7.13 31.44
C ASP A 187 -4.37 5.70 31.11
N ILE A 188 -5.14 5.11 32.02
CA ILE A 188 -5.87 3.87 31.84
C ILE A 188 -7.36 4.20 31.90
N ALA A 189 -8.13 3.70 30.93
CA ALA A 189 -9.58 3.80 30.91
C ALA A 189 -10.20 2.46 30.49
N VAL A 190 -11.05 1.92 31.37
CA VAL A 190 -11.72 0.63 31.20
C VAL A 190 -13.22 0.80 31.30
N SER A 191 -13.96 0.11 30.43
CA SER A 191 -15.42 0.13 30.43
C SER A 191 -16.01 -1.23 30.11
N GLY A 192 -17.30 -1.42 30.40
CA GLY A 192 -18.03 -2.65 30.09
C GLY A 192 -17.69 -3.83 31.00
N MET A 193 -17.16 -3.55 32.20
CA MET A 193 -16.90 -4.58 33.22
C MET A 193 -18.19 -5.07 33.88
N PRO A 194 -18.24 -6.33 34.35
CA PRO A 194 -19.32 -6.85 35.17
C PRO A 194 -19.57 -6.02 36.44
N GLY A 195 -20.83 -5.93 36.88
CA GLY A 195 -21.25 -5.03 37.96
C GLY A 195 -20.79 -5.41 39.37
N ASP A 196 -20.27 -6.64 39.53
CA ASP A 196 -19.67 -7.17 40.75
C ASP A 196 -18.19 -6.78 40.91
N ILE A 197 -17.53 -6.31 39.84
CA ILE A 197 -16.15 -5.84 39.89
C ILE A 197 -16.09 -4.45 40.55
N ARG A 198 -15.25 -4.33 41.59
CA ARG A 198 -15.09 -3.09 42.40
C ARG A 198 -13.73 -2.42 42.24
N GLU A 199 -12.70 -3.18 41.89
CA GLU A 199 -11.33 -2.71 41.83
C GLU A 199 -10.60 -3.35 40.66
N LEU A 200 -9.65 -2.63 40.08
CA LEU A 200 -8.80 -3.09 39.00
C LEU A 200 -7.33 -2.80 39.35
N PRO A 201 -6.58 -3.79 39.86
CA PRO A 201 -5.21 -3.58 40.31
C PRO A 201 -4.20 -3.61 39.15
N VAL A 202 -3.19 -2.75 39.26
CA VAL A 202 -2.03 -2.64 38.37
C VAL A 202 -0.79 -3.02 39.16
N TYR A 203 0.02 -3.91 38.61
CA TYR A 203 1.25 -4.40 39.22
C TYR A 203 2.47 -4.03 38.37
N ASP A 204 3.58 -3.73 39.04
CA ASP A 204 4.88 -3.64 38.40
C ASP A 204 5.43 -5.03 38.01
N ALA A 205 6.62 -5.06 37.42
CA ALA A 205 7.29 -6.30 37.03
C ALA A 205 7.73 -7.19 38.21
N LYS A 206 7.76 -6.67 39.44
CA LYS A 206 8.05 -7.43 40.67
C LYS A 206 6.77 -7.95 41.33
N GLY A 207 5.61 -7.70 40.72
CA GLY A 207 4.30 -8.07 41.26
C GLY A 207 3.84 -7.17 42.40
N GLN A 208 4.48 -6.01 42.62
CA GLN A 208 4.05 -5.05 43.63
C GLN A 208 2.92 -4.18 43.06
N PRO A 209 1.86 -3.89 43.84
CA PRO A 209 0.77 -3.03 43.39
C PRO A 209 1.28 -1.60 43.21
N VAL A 210 1.07 -1.04 42.01
CA VAL A 210 1.40 0.34 41.66
C VAL A 210 0.19 1.24 41.79
N ALA A 211 -0.99 0.73 41.40
CA ALA A 211 -2.25 1.44 41.50
C ALA A 211 -3.40 0.43 41.62
N THR A 212 -4.49 0.85 42.27
CA THR A 212 -5.76 0.11 42.25
C THR A 212 -6.85 1.08 41.80
N LEU A 213 -7.41 0.84 40.62
CA LEU A 213 -8.41 1.73 40.04
C LEU A 213 -9.80 1.35 40.59
N PRO A 214 -10.53 2.29 41.22
CA PRO A 214 -11.89 2.02 41.67
C PRO A 214 -12.84 1.87 40.47
N VAL A 215 -13.74 0.89 40.55
CA VAL A 215 -14.70 0.58 39.49
C VAL A 215 -16.08 1.07 39.90
N GLN A 216 -16.65 1.97 39.10
CA GLN A 216 -17.98 2.53 39.30
C GLN A 216 -18.82 2.38 38.02
N GLY A 217 -19.98 1.75 38.14
CA GLY A 217 -20.87 1.52 36.99
C GLY A 217 -20.22 0.75 35.84
N GLY A 218 -19.38 -0.24 36.15
CA GLY A 218 -18.65 -1.04 35.14
C GLY A 218 -17.54 -0.28 34.41
N LYS A 219 -17.10 0.87 34.95
CA LYS A 219 -16.01 1.69 34.41
C LYS A 219 -14.95 1.95 35.46
N ALA A 220 -13.70 2.01 35.05
CA ALA A 220 -12.58 2.47 35.86
C ALA A 220 -11.69 3.38 35.03
N ALA A 221 -11.14 4.41 35.65
CA ALA A 221 -10.16 5.28 35.01
C ALA A 221 -9.13 5.74 36.05
N GLY A 222 -7.91 5.96 35.62
CA GLY A 222 -6.86 6.52 36.45
C GLY A 222 -5.63 6.91 35.65
N THR A 223 -4.82 7.77 36.26
CA THR A 223 -3.56 8.25 35.72
C THR A 223 -2.42 7.70 36.57
N ILE A 224 -1.37 7.21 35.91
CA ILE A 224 -0.13 6.79 36.58
C ILE A 224 0.97 7.81 36.24
N GLU A 225 1.44 8.51 37.27
CA GLU A 225 2.44 9.56 37.19
C GLU A 225 3.84 9.04 36.82
N ALA A 226 4.64 9.89 36.17
CA ALA A 226 5.98 9.55 35.68
C ALA A 226 7.06 9.51 36.77
N ASP A 227 6.67 9.54 38.05
CA ASP A 227 7.54 9.68 39.21
C ASP A 227 8.26 8.37 39.61
N GLN A 228 7.81 7.23 39.08
CA GLN A 228 8.45 5.94 39.27
C GLN A 228 9.40 5.62 38.12
N HIS A 229 10.62 5.16 38.44
CA HIS A 229 11.49 4.60 37.42
C HIS A 229 10.85 3.33 36.82
N ARG A 230 10.68 3.31 35.50
CA ARG A 230 10.02 2.23 34.77
C ARG A 230 11.06 1.49 33.94
N ASP A 231 11.50 0.36 34.47
CA ASP A 231 12.33 -0.58 33.73
C ASP A 231 11.62 -1.02 32.43
N ALA A 232 12.37 -1.37 31.40
CA ALA A 232 11.83 -1.86 30.12
C ALA A 232 11.31 -3.31 30.20
N VAL A 233 10.43 -3.57 31.16
CA VAL A 233 9.85 -4.86 31.51
C VAL A 233 8.32 -4.74 31.62
N PRO A 234 7.57 -5.80 31.32
CA PRO A 234 6.12 -5.72 31.30
C PRO A 234 5.53 -5.51 32.70
N TRP A 235 4.62 -4.55 32.81
CA TRP A 235 3.68 -4.37 33.91
C TRP A 235 2.41 -5.16 33.64
N ARG A 236 1.57 -5.33 34.66
CA ARG A 236 0.40 -6.19 34.60
C ARG A 236 -0.86 -5.50 35.10
N LEU A 237 -1.86 -5.38 34.25
CA LEU A 237 -3.22 -4.98 34.62
C LEU A 237 -4.08 -6.25 34.79
N HIS A 238 -4.61 -6.48 35.99
CA HIS A 238 -5.35 -7.70 36.30
C HIS A 238 -6.87 -7.50 36.24
N PHE A 239 -7.56 -8.37 35.52
CA PHE A 239 -9.01 -8.45 35.45
C PHE A 239 -9.49 -9.72 36.16
N ALA A 240 -10.34 -9.58 37.18
CA ALA A 240 -11.00 -10.72 37.81
C ALA A 240 -11.99 -11.42 36.86
N SER A 241 -12.51 -10.69 35.87
CA SER A 241 -13.36 -11.21 34.80
C SER A 241 -13.03 -10.48 33.50
N ALA A 242 -12.62 -11.22 32.48
CA ALA A 242 -12.15 -10.75 31.18
C ALA A 242 -13.34 -10.39 30.28
N GLN A 243 -14.13 -9.43 30.71
CA GLN A 243 -15.22 -8.81 29.98
C GLN A 243 -15.06 -7.30 30.12
N ALA A 244 -14.41 -6.65 29.16
CA ALA A 244 -14.09 -5.23 29.23
C ALA A 244 -13.65 -4.67 27.88
N THR A 245 -13.67 -3.34 27.75
CA THR A 245 -12.96 -2.58 26.73
C THR A 245 -11.92 -1.70 27.42
N LEU A 246 -10.64 -1.91 27.09
CA LEU A 246 -9.49 -1.21 27.68
C LEU A 246 -8.87 -0.24 26.68
N ASN A 247 -8.65 0.99 27.14
CA ASN A 247 -7.78 1.97 26.54
C ASN A 247 -6.62 2.29 27.50
N LEU A 248 -5.39 2.27 27.01
CA LEU A 248 -4.16 2.49 27.77
C LEU A 248 -3.15 3.26 26.92
N ASP A 249 -2.64 4.39 27.42
CA ASP A 249 -1.63 5.15 26.66
C ASP A 249 -0.28 4.42 26.59
N GLY A 250 0.33 4.42 25.41
CA GLY A 250 1.53 3.65 25.09
C GLY A 250 1.24 2.21 24.64
N LEU A 251 -0.01 1.70 24.78
CA LEU A 251 -0.41 0.37 24.32
C LEU A 251 -1.55 0.38 23.30
N THR A 252 -2.64 1.11 23.55
CA THR A 252 -3.81 1.16 22.65
C THR A 252 -4.10 2.57 22.15
N ARG A 253 -3.41 3.58 22.70
CA ARG A 253 -3.45 4.98 22.33
C ARG A 253 -2.01 5.47 22.36
N TRP A 254 -1.57 6.18 21.33
CA TRP A 254 -0.19 6.62 21.24
C TRP A 254 -0.08 8.11 20.95
N GLU A 255 1.03 8.66 21.40
CA GLU A 255 1.59 9.92 20.94
C GLU A 255 2.79 9.65 20.02
N LYS A 256 3.16 10.65 19.22
CA LYS A 256 4.24 10.50 18.21
C LYS A 256 5.60 10.16 18.81
N ASP A 257 5.82 10.52 20.06
CA ASP A 257 7.06 10.34 20.81
C ASP A 257 7.07 9.07 21.68
N ASP A 258 5.99 8.28 21.64
CA ASP A 258 6.00 6.98 22.32
C ASP A 258 7.09 6.07 21.74
N PRO A 259 7.73 5.19 22.55
CA PRO A 259 8.82 4.35 22.06
C PRO A 259 8.42 3.36 20.96
N TYR A 260 7.16 2.93 20.98
CA TYR A 260 6.60 1.93 20.06
C TYR A 260 5.19 2.37 19.65
N PRO A 261 5.06 3.48 18.91
CA PRO A 261 3.76 3.90 18.44
C PRO A 261 3.20 2.82 17.50
N ASP A 262 1.87 2.75 17.38
CA ASP A 262 1.21 1.89 16.38
C ASP A 262 1.36 0.37 16.61
N LEU A 263 1.84 -0.06 17.78
CA LEU A 263 2.05 -1.47 18.15
C LEU A 263 1.26 -1.85 19.41
N CYS A 264 0.11 -2.49 19.24
CA CYS A 264 -0.77 -2.92 20.34
C CYS A 264 -0.35 -4.30 20.88
N CYS A 265 0.93 -4.44 21.26
CA CYS A 265 1.50 -5.72 21.69
C CYS A 265 1.34 -5.96 23.20
N TRP A 266 0.68 -7.05 23.58
CA TRP A 266 0.46 -7.45 24.97
C TRP A 266 0.52 -8.99 25.13
N SER A 267 0.51 -9.47 26.37
CA SER A 267 0.42 -10.91 26.68
C SER A 267 -0.48 -11.17 27.90
N PRO A 268 -1.19 -12.31 27.97
CA PRO A 268 -1.93 -12.72 29.16
C PRO A 268 -1.04 -13.30 30.27
N ASP A 269 0.25 -13.54 30.01
CA ASP A 269 1.22 -14.04 31.00
C ASP A 269 2.55 -13.28 30.85
N PRO A 270 3.11 -12.70 31.94
CA PRO A 270 4.44 -12.07 31.90
C PRO A 270 5.54 -13.02 31.43
N LYS A 271 5.41 -14.32 31.70
CA LYS A 271 6.39 -15.34 31.27
C LYS A 271 6.41 -15.53 29.77
N SER A 272 5.31 -15.22 29.07
CA SER A 272 5.27 -15.29 27.61
C SER A 272 5.96 -14.12 26.92
N TRP A 273 6.22 -13.04 27.66
CA TRP A 273 6.89 -11.87 27.11
C TRP A 273 8.30 -12.21 26.58
N PHE A 274 8.62 -11.62 25.44
CA PHE A 274 9.95 -11.66 24.81
C PHE A 274 10.26 -10.29 24.17
N PRO A 275 11.53 -9.94 23.92
CA PRO A 275 11.92 -8.58 23.52
C PRO A 275 11.67 -8.32 22.02
N PHE A 276 10.44 -8.54 21.56
CA PHE A 276 10.03 -8.33 20.17
C PHE A 276 10.08 -6.86 19.80
N LEU A 277 9.49 -5.96 20.59
CA LEU A 277 9.29 -4.55 20.23
C LEU A 277 10.62 -3.85 19.91
N GLU A 278 11.63 -4.01 20.77
CA GLU A 278 12.98 -3.49 20.52
C GLU A 278 13.65 -4.16 19.32
N ASN A 279 13.45 -5.45 19.08
CA ASN A 279 14.10 -6.20 17.99
C ASN A 279 13.20 -6.41 16.75
N ARG A 280 12.10 -5.65 16.64
CA ARG A 280 11.17 -5.77 15.53
C ARG A 280 11.84 -5.22 14.27
N TRP A 281 11.75 -5.98 13.18
CA TRP A 281 12.49 -5.72 11.94
C TRP A 281 14.01 -5.80 12.06
N LEU A 282 14.53 -6.57 13.04
CA LEU A 282 15.96 -6.71 13.28
C LEU A 282 16.77 -7.04 12.03
N LEU A 283 16.20 -7.83 11.12
CA LEU A 283 16.79 -8.14 9.82
C LEU A 283 15.69 -8.14 8.76
N THR A 284 15.89 -7.36 7.71
CA THR A 284 14.93 -7.21 6.60
C THR A 284 15.68 -7.06 5.27
N PRO A 285 15.08 -7.42 4.13
CA PRO A 285 13.79 -8.10 3.97
C PRO A 285 13.80 -9.52 4.57
N TYR A 286 12.63 -10.06 4.88
CA TYR A 286 12.53 -11.39 5.52
C TYR A 286 12.95 -12.54 4.61
N SER A 287 12.80 -12.40 3.29
CA SER A 287 13.37 -13.34 2.32
C SER A 287 13.78 -12.62 1.03
N ARG A 288 14.67 -13.26 0.27
CA ARG A 288 15.03 -12.84 -1.08
C ARG A 288 15.29 -14.03 -1.98
N THR A 289 14.67 -14.02 -3.16
CA THR A 289 15.02 -14.89 -4.28
C THR A 289 15.85 -14.12 -5.29
N VAL A 290 17.01 -14.66 -5.64
CA VAL A 290 17.95 -14.10 -6.62
C VAL A 290 18.26 -15.13 -7.71
N TYR A 291 18.46 -14.63 -8.92
CA TYR A 291 18.79 -15.41 -10.11
C TYR A 291 20.11 -14.91 -10.70
N GLY A 292 20.87 -15.80 -11.33
CA GLY A 292 22.11 -15.46 -12.03
C GLY A 292 22.60 -16.61 -12.90
N ARG A 293 23.76 -16.45 -13.55
CA ARG A 293 24.39 -17.49 -14.36
C ARG A 293 25.11 -18.50 -13.47
N PRO A 294 25.13 -19.80 -13.80
CA PRO A 294 25.90 -20.78 -13.03
C PRO A 294 27.34 -20.33 -12.77
N GLY A 295 27.78 -20.40 -11.51
CA GLY A 295 29.11 -19.96 -11.08
C GLY A 295 29.29 -18.45 -10.89
N GLU A 296 28.30 -17.63 -11.27
CA GLU A 296 28.32 -16.19 -11.00
C GLU A 296 28.23 -15.90 -9.50
N GLU A 297 28.86 -14.81 -9.04
CA GLU A 297 28.63 -14.28 -7.70
C GLU A 297 27.50 -13.25 -7.72
N VAL A 298 26.45 -13.50 -6.94
CA VAL A 298 25.36 -12.55 -6.73
C VAL A 298 25.42 -11.99 -5.31
N ARG A 299 25.08 -10.71 -5.14
CA ARG A 299 25.07 -10.02 -3.85
C ARG A 299 23.65 -9.66 -3.44
N VAL A 300 23.27 -9.99 -2.21
CA VAL A 300 21.96 -9.70 -1.61
C VAL A 300 22.15 -8.80 -0.40
N ALA A 301 21.54 -7.62 -0.41
CA ALA A 301 21.63 -6.66 0.70
C ALA A 301 20.47 -6.84 1.68
N PHE A 302 20.79 -6.77 2.96
CA PHE A 302 19.88 -6.77 4.09
C PHE A 302 20.11 -5.53 4.95
N ARG A 303 19.05 -5.01 5.53
CA ARG A 303 19.08 -3.97 6.54
C ARG A 303 18.95 -4.60 7.92
N VAL A 304 19.90 -4.29 8.79
CA VAL A 304 19.92 -4.65 10.20
C VAL A 304 19.62 -3.41 11.03
N CYS A 305 18.64 -3.48 11.92
CA CYS A 305 18.29 -2.34 12.79
C CYS A 305 17.75 -2.78 14.14
N THR A 306 17.61 -1.84 15.06
CA THR A 306 16.87 -2.05 16.30
C THR A 306 15.96 -0.85 16.56
N ASN A 307 14.96 -0.99 17.41
CA ASN A 307 14.04 0.09 17.78
C ASN A 307 14.39 0.74 19.13
N THR A 308 15.59 0.47 19.66
CA THR A 308 16.12 1.13 20.86
C THR A 308 17.13 2.23 20.51
N ASP A 309 17.16 3.28 21.32
CA ASP A 309 18.10 4.40 21.13
C ASP A 309 19.54 4.02 21.54
N ARG A 310 19.71 2.99 22.39
CA ARG A 310 21.05 2.50 22.77
C ARG A 310 21.70 1.79 21.58
N LYS A 311 23.02 1.96 21.43
CA LYS A 311 23.80 1.14 20.49
C LYS A 311 23.79 -0.31 20.96
N GLN A 312 23.21 -1.18 20.14
CA GLN A 312 23.03 -2.59 20.39
C GLN A 312 23.98 -3.39 19.49
N PRO A 313 24.92 -4.15 20.06
CA PRO A 313 25.72 -5.09 19.29
C PRO A 313 24.87 -6.28 18.82
N VAL A 314 25.02 -6.66 17.56
CA VAL A 314 24.34 -7.77 16.93
C VAL A 314 25.34 -8.69 16.24
N ARG A 315 25.11 -9.99 16.31
CA ARG A 315 25.90 -11.02 15.62
C ARG A 315 25.12 -11.57 14.44
N LEU A 316 25.82 -11.82 13.35
CA LEU A 316 25.30 -12.38 12.11
C LEU A 316 26.06 -13.67 11.76
N SER A 317 25.33 -14.65 11.25
CA SER A 317 25.94 -15.89 10.72
C SER A 317 25.12 -16.45 9.56
N LEU A 318 25.74 -17.31 8.77
CA LEU A 318 25.06 -18.08 7.74
C LEU A 318 24.74 -19.48 8.25
N GLU A 319 23.54 -19.95 7.94
CA GLU A 319 23.11 -21.32 8.22
C GLU A 319 22.62 -21.96 6.93
N PHE A 320 22.94 -23.24 6.74
CA PHE A 320 22.73 -23.93 5.48
C PHE A 320 21.81 -25.14 5.68
N PRO A 321 20.51 -25.04 5.34
CA PRO A 321 19.56 -26.13 5.57
C PRO A 321 19.90 -27.41 4.80
N ASN A 322 20.51 -27.29 3.61
CA ASN A 322 20.80 -28.41 2.71
C ASN A 322 22.31 -28.69 2.56
N GLY A 323 23.10 -28.40 3.60
CA GLY A 323 24.56 -28.51 3.57
C GLY A 323 25.25 -27.25 3.08
N GLU A 324 26.49 -27.05 3.54
CA GLU A 324 27.27 -25.85 3.26
C GLU A 324 27.57 -25.68 1.77
N TRP A 325 27.57 -24.43 1.32
CA TRP A 325 27.92 -24.04 -0.04
C TRP A 325 28.54 -22.65 -0.05
N SER A 326 29.11 -22.25 -1.19
CA SER A 326 29.84 -20.98 -1.33
C SER A 326 28.93 -19.76 -1.17
N ALA A 327 28.83 -19.28 0.08
CA ALA A 327 28.21 -18.02 0.46
C ALA A 327 29.00 -17.37 1.61
N ARG A 328 29.05 -16.04 1.64
CA ARG A 328 29.78 -15.27 2.67
C ARG A 328 29.02 -14.02 3.06
N LEU A 329 29.15 -13.61 4.33
CA LEU A 329 28.67 -12.33 4.82
C LEU A 329 29.73 -11.25 4.59
N SER A 330 29.28 -10.01 4.37
CA SER A 330 30.17 -8.84 4.37
C SER A 330 30.73 -8.53 5.75
N THR A 331 30.01 -8.94 6.81
CA THR A 331 30.34 -8.72 8.21
C THR A 331 29.57 -9.73 9.08
N GLU A 332 30.17 -10.16 10.19
CA GLU A 332 29.55 -11.07 11.16
C GLU A 332 29.08 -10.34 12.43
N GLN A 333 29.39 -9.05 12.56
CA GLN A 333 29.02 -8.24 13.72
C GLN A 333 28.72 -6.81 13.28
N GLU A 334 27.68 -6.23 13.87
CA GLU A 334 27.32 -4.83 13.68
C GLU A 334 26.90 -4.19 15.00
N SER A 335 26.88 -2.86 15.04
CA SER A 335 26.33 -2.10 16.15
C SER A 335 25.29 -1.13 15.62
N VAL A 336 24.03 -1.34 16.00
CA VAL A 336 22.87 -0.62 15.46
C VAL A 336 22.10 0.10 16.56
N SER A 337 21.42 1.18 16.20
CA SER A 337 20.44 1.89 17.05
C SER A 337 19.21 2.27 16.22
N ARG A 338 18.20 2.84 16.86
CA ARG A 338 17.00 3.36 16.19
C ARG A 338 17.32 4.32 15.06
N SER A 339 18.32 5.18 15.22
CA SER A 339 18.74 6.16 14.23
C SER A 339 19.83 5.66 13.28
N GLU A 340 20.50 4.56 13.61
CA GLU A 340 21.66 4.03 12.89
C GLU A 340 21.44 2.55 12.54
N ALA A 341 20.84 2.30 11.38
CA ALA A 341 20.75 0.96 10.80
C ALA A 341 22.00 0.63 9.97
N ALA A 342 22.35 -0.64 9.89
CA ALA A 342 23.47 -1.15 9.09
C ALA A 342 22.97 -1.90 7.85
N GLU A 343 23.74 -1.85 6.76
CA GLU A 343 23.56 -2.73 5.61
C GLU A 343 24.52 -3.92 5.73
N VAL A 344 24.00 -5.13 5.64
CA VAL A 344 24.78 -6.36 5.59
C VAL A 344 24.50 -7.07 4.28
N ALA A 345 25.54 -7.47 3.56
CA ALA A 345 25.40 -8.17 2.31
C ALA A 345 25.79 -9.63 2.43
N VAL A 346 25.07 -10.49 1.72
CA VAL A 346 25.45 -11.89 1.47
C VAL A 346 25.91 -11.99 0.03
N THR A 347 27.12 -12.49 -0.20
CA THR A 347 27.58 -12.88 -1.54
C THR A 347 27.46 -14.38 -1.68
N CYS A 348 26.80 -14.83 -2.75
CA CYS A 348 26.46 -16.22 -3.01
C CYS A 348 26.96 -16.64 -4.39
N THR A 349 27.54 -17.84 -4.51
CA THR A 349 27.81 -18.45 -5.82
C THR A 349 26.55 -19.14 -6.34
N VAL A 350 26.11 -18.75 -7.53
CA VAL A 350 24.94 -19.31 -8.20
C VAL A 350 25.19 -20.79 -8.52
N PRO A 351 24.24 -21.69 -8.21
CA PRO A 351 24.39 -23.13 -8.46
C PRO A 351 24.36 -23.48 -9.95
N PRO A 352 24.59 -24.77 -10.32
CA PRO A 352 24.25 -25.29 -11.64
C PRO A 352 22.77 -25.11 -12.01
N GLU A 353 22.44 -25.22 -13.30
CA GLU A 353 21.05 -25.17 -13.78
C GLU A 353 20.19 -26.28 -13.16
N GLY A 354 18.92 -25.96 -12.88
CA GLY A 354 17.98 -26.88 -12.23
C GLY A 354 18.12 -26.98 -10.70
N GLU A 355 19.19 -26.42 -10.11
CA GLU A 355 19.39 -26.42 -8.67
C GLU A 355 18.93 -25.11 -8.01
N THR A 356 18.48 -25.20 -6.76
CA THR A 356 18.24 -24.07 -5.86
C THR A 356 19.09 -24.25 -4.62
N ARG A 357 19.93 -23.26 -4.32
CA ARG A 357 20.67 -23.19 -3.05
C ARG A 357 19.98 -22.25 -2.09
N VAL A 358 20.00 -22.61 -0.82
CA VAL A 358 19.32 -21.86 0.25
C VAL A 358 20.31 -21.64 1.38
N CYS A 359 20.34 -20.44 1.92
CA CYS A 359 20.95 -20.15 3.21
C CYS A 359 20.07 -19.20 4.02
N HIS A 360 20.25 -19.24 5.33
CA HIS A 360 19.62 -18.29 6.25
C HIS A 360 20.67 -17.33 6.78
N VAL A 361 20.32 -16.04 6.79
CA VAL A 361 21.07 -15.01 7.49
C VAL A 361 20.51 -14.92 8.90
N ARG A 362 21.21 -15.51 9.85
CA ARG A 362 20.88 -15.46 11.28
C ARG A 362 21.27 -14.10 11.82
N VAL A 363 20.43 -13.53 12.68
CA VAL A 363 20.77 -12.34 13.48
C VAL A 363 20.43 -12.58 14.96
N SER A 364 21.32 -12.18 15.86
CA SER A 364 21.14 -12.31 17.31
C SER A 364 21.72 -11.08 18.03
N PRO A 365 20.89 -10.34 18.80
CA PRO A 365 21.38 -9.33 19.74
C PRO A 365 22.32 -9.92 20.79
N ALA A 366 23.44 -9.26 21.09
CA ALA A 366 24.30 -9.74 22.17
C ALA A 366 23.70 -9.47 23.56
N ASP A 367 22.93 -8.37 23.71
CA ASP A 367 22.34 -7.97 24.99
C ASP A 367 21.10 -8.79 25.37
N THR A 368 20.46 -9.44 24.39
CA THR A 368 19.28 -10.29 24.58
C THR A 368 19.50 -11.67 23.94
N PRO A 369 20.44 -12.49 24.45
CA PRO A 369 20.87 -13.74 23.80
C PRO A 369 19.77 -14.80 23.68
N GLY A 370 18.65 -14.65 24.41
CA GLY A 370 17.47 -15.48 24.24
C GLY A 370 16.70 -15.24 22.93
N PHE A 371 16.94 -14.10 22.26
CA PHE A 371 16.30 -13.69 21.02
C PHE A 371 17.18 -13.98 19.80
N SER A 372 16.61 -14.59 18.77
CA SER A 372 17.22 -14.62 17.44
C SER A 372 16.12 -14.72 16.38
N THR A 373 16.44 -14.32 15.16
CA THR A 373 15.59 -14.55 13.99
C THR A 373 16.47 -14.74 12.76
N TYR A 374 15.88 -15.04 11.61
CA TYR A 374 16.62 -15.15 10.35
C TYR A 374 15.82 -14.64 9.17
N SER A 375 16.55 -14.33 8.10
CA SER A 375 16.01 -14.12 6.76
C SER A 375 16.53 -15.21 5.82
N THR A 376 15.77 -15.55 4.77
CA THR A 376 16.14 -16.62 3.84
C THR A 376 16.58 -16.08 2.48
N VAL A 377 17.72 -16.55 1.97
CA VAL A 377 18.17 -16.30 0.61
C VAL A 377 17.98 -17.57 -0.23
N PHE A 378 17.25 -17.45 -1.33
CA PHE A 378 17.12 -18.47 -2.37
C PHE A 378 17.96 -18.05 -3.58
N VAL A 379 18.92 -18.88 -3.98
CA VAL A 379 19.79 -18.63 -5.14
C VAL A 379 19.51 -19.66 -6.21
N LYS A 380 19.16 -19.19 -7.40
CA LYS A 380 18.78 -20.03 -8.53
C LYS A 380 19.60 -19.68 -9.76
N ALA A 381 19.94 -20.69 -10.56
CA ALA A 381 20.50 -20.48 -11.87
C ALA A 381 19.42 -20.07 -12.89
N GLY A 382 19.83 -19.29 -13.89
CA GLY A 382 19.00 -18.89 -15.01
C GLY A 382 18.47 -17.47 -14.90
N GLU A 383 17.50 -17.13 -15.75
CA GLU A 383 16.85 -15.82 -15.73
C GLU A 383 15.65 -15.80 -14.77
N PRO A 384 15.42 -14.68 -14.05
CA PRO A 384 14.24 -14.56 -13.22
C PRO A 384 12.96 -14.58 -14.06
N PRO A 385 11.87 -15.23 -13.61
CA PRO A 385 10.58 -15.18 -14.30
C PRO A 385 10.09 -13.76 -14.61
N ALA A 386 10.44 -12.78 -13.78
CA ALA A 386 10.15 -11.36 -13.96
C ALA A 386 10.64 -10.81 -15.32
N ALA A 387 11.71 -11.37 -15.89
CA ALA A 387 12.31 -10.96 -17.16
C ALA A 387 11.43 -11.22 -18.39
N ARG A 388 10.45 -12.11 -18.26
CA ARG A 388 9.64 -12.65 -19.35
C ARG A 388 8.19 -12.16 -19.25
N PRO A 389 7.40 -12.21 -20.34
CA PRO A 389 5.96 -12.04 -20.25
C PRO A 389 5.36 -12.95 -19.19
N LEU A 390 4.58 -12.37 -18.29
CA LEU A 390 3.94 -13.05 -17.18
C LEU A 390 2.54 -13.51 -17.56
N GLN A 391 2.10 -14.61 -16.95
CA GLN A 391 0.71 -15.04 -17.04
C GLN A 391 -0.17 -14.11 -16.19
N MET A 392 -1.16 -13.51 -16.82
CA MET A 392 -2.14 -12.65 -16.14
C MET A 392 -3.38 -13.47 -15.73
N PRO A 393 -4.00 -13.17 -14.58
CA PRO A 393 -3.58 -12.15 -13.61
C PRO A 393 -2.42 -12.63 -12.73
N ILE A 394 -1.58 -11.69 -12.28
CA ILE A 394 -0.65 -11.91 -11.17
C ILE A 394 -1.48 -12.10 -9.89
N MET A 395 -1.35 -13.28 -9.30
CA MET A 395 -2.00 -13.62 -8.03
C MET A 395 -1.03 -13.40 -6.87
N LEU A 396 -1.13 -12.24 -6.21
CA LEU A 396 -0.37 -12.02 -4.98
C LEU A 396 -0.91 -12.94 -3.87
N THR A 397 -0.02 -13.39 -2.99
CA THR A 397 -0.38 -14.20 -1.82
C THR A 397 0.19 -13.58 -0.55
N PRO A 398 -0.34 -13.89 0.64
CA PRO A 398 0.17 -13.33 1.89
C PRO A 398 1.70 -13.46 1.96
N TYR A 399 2.38 -12.32 2.15
CA TYR A 399 3.84 -12.22 2.28
C TYR A 399 4.68 -12.70 1.07
N ARG A 400 4.05 -13.03 -0.07
CA ARG A 400 4.76 -13.39 -1.31
C ARG A 400 4.28 -12.52 -2.46
N HIS A 401 5.15 -11.61 -2.84
CA HIS A 401 4.91 -10.56 -3.80
C HIS A 401 5.85 -10.73 -5.00
N GLU A 402 6.30 -9.66 -5.65
CA GLU A 402 7.01 -9.73 -6.92
C GLU A 402 8.36 -10.48 -6.81
N ASN A 403 9.09 -10.33 -5.71
CA ASN A 403 10.36 -11.04 -5.54
C ASN A 403 10.16 -12.52 -5.28
N GLU A 404 9.29 -12.88 -4.33
CA GLU A 404 9.06 -14.27 -3.91
C GLU A 404 8.31 -15.09 -4.97
N LEU A 405 7.57 -14.42 -5.86
CA LEU A 405 6.87 -15.06 -6.98
C LEU A 405 7.73 -15.12 -8.25
N PHE A 406 8.47 -14.04 -8.57
CA PHE A 406 9.08 -13.88 -9.89
C PHE A 406 10.58 -13.55 -9.89
N GLY A 407 11.23 -13.50 -8.73
CA GLY A 407 12.64 -13.08 -8.63
C GLY A 407 12.86 -11.62 -9.02
N TYR A 408 11.82 -10.79 -8.94
CA TYR A 408 11.90 -9.37 -9.30
C TYR A 408 12.79 -8.62 -8.32
N LEU A 409 13.87 -8.03 -8.85
CA LEU A 409 14.84 -7.22 -8.13
C LEU A 409 15.16 -6.01 -9.02
N PRO A 410 14.41 -4.91 -8.87
CA PRO A 410 14.65 -3.73 -9.68
C PRO A 410 16.04 -3.15 -9.35
N ASP A 411 16.83 -2.91 -10.40
CA ASP A 411 18.14 -2.27 -10.37
C ASP A 411 18.05 -0.76 -10.70
N TYR A 412 16.84 -0.22 -10.57
CA TYR A 412 16.47 1.16 -10.85
C TYR A 412 15.64 1.74 -9.69
N PRO A 413 15.55 3.07 -9.57
CA PRO A 413 14.78 3.69 -8.51
C PRO A 413 13.27 3.41 -8.66
N THR A 414 12.65 2.90 -7.60
CA THR A 414 11.22 2.55 -7.58
C THR A 414 10.35 3.60 -6.91
N GLY A 415 10.90 4.73 -6.42
CA GLY A 415 10.15 5.69 -5.60
C GLY A 415 8.93 6.33 -6.28
N SER A 416 8.83 6.31 -7.61
CA SER A 416 7.69 6.87 -8.35
C SER A 416 7.50 6.27 -9.74
N GLN A 417 6.47 6.75 -10.45
CA GLN A 417 6.23 6.39 -11.83
C GLN A 417 7.30 6.95 -12.78
N MET A 418 7.55 6.21 -13.87
CA MET A 418 8.57 6.55 -14.86
C MET A 418 8.04 7.53 -15.91
N TYR A 419 8.85 8.53 -16.23
CA TYR A 419 8.64 9.48 -17.32
C TYR A 419 9.80 9.39 -18.31
N PHE A 420 9.56 9.79 -19.55
CA PHE A 420 10.53 9.65 -20.62
C PHE A 420 10.71 10.97 -21.35
N ASP A 421 11.96 11.38 -21.53
CA ASP A 421 12.26 12.55 -22.35
C ASP A 421 12.04 12.27 -23.84
N LEU A 422 12.27 13.28 -24.69
CA LEU A 422 12.09 13.15 -26.15
C LEU A 422 13.06 12.15 -26.80
N LYS A 423 14.15 11.78 -26.13
CA LYS A 423 15.08 10.73 -26.56
C LYS A 423 14.72 9.36 -25.96
N ASN A 424 13.55 9.25 -25.35
CA ASN A 424 13.04 8.09 -24.65
C ASN A 424 13.90 7.63 -23.47
N ARG A 425 14.68 8.54 -22.86
CA ARG A 425 15.48 8.25 -21.66
C ARG A 425 14.60 8.34 -20.42
N PRO A 426 14.62 7.34 -19.52
CA PRO A 426 13.75 7.31 -18.36
C PRO A 426 14.24 8.23 -17.22
N CYS A 427 13.28 8.86 -16.56
CA CYS A 427 13.42 9.74 -15.41
C CYS A 427 12.35 9.43 -14.35
N VAL A 428 12.70 9.56 -13.08
CA VAL A 428 11.79 9.26 -11.96
C VAL A 428 12.08 10.17 -10.76
N VAL A 429 11.03 10.55 -10.05
CA VAL A 429 11.14 11.25 -8.77
C VAL A 429 11.53 10.25 -7.67
N THR A 430 12.46 10.64 -6.81
CA THR A 430 12.92 9.88 -5.65
C THR A 430 12.93 10.80 -4.42
N ASP A 431 13.01 10.24 -3.22
CA ASP A 431 13.16 11.04 -1.99
C ASP A 431 14.41 11.94 -2.03
N GLY A 432 15.45 11.52 -2.77
CA GLY A 432 16.69 12.26 -2.94
C GLY A 432 16.67 13.35 -4.03
N GLY A 433 15.62 13.43 -4.86
CA GLY A 433 15.56 14.34 -6.02
C GLY A 433 15.08 13.62 -7.28
N ILE A 434 15.65 13.95 -8.45
CA ILE A 434 15.26 13.33 -9.73
C ILE A 434 16.36 12.38 -10.18
N ALA A 435 16.01 11.11 -10.40
CA ALA A 435 16.91 10.12 -10.96
C ALA A 435 16.67 9.96 -12.45
N ALA A 436 17.76 9.89 -13.22
CA ALA A 436 17.73 9.66 -14.66
C ALA A 436 18.77 8.61 -15.06
N LEU A 437 18.47 7.83 -16.10
CA LEU A 437 19.44 6.89 -16.67
C LEU A 437 20.44 7.64 -17.57
N ARG A 438 21.72 7.60 -17.20
CA ARG A 438 22.82 8.26 -17.92
C ARG A 438 24.01 7.33 -18.02
N ASP A 439 24.55 7.17 -19.22
CA ASP A 439 25.69 6.29 -19.51
C ASP A 439 25.46 4.86 -18.97
N GLY A 440 24.23 4.35 -19.11
CA GLY A 440 23.83 3.03 -18.62
C GLY A 440 23.72 2.91 -17.09
N ARG A 441 23.77 4.02 -16.34
CA ARG A 441 23.65 4.03 -14.88
C ARG A 441 22.62 5.04 -14.40
N TRP A 442 21.83 4.64 -13.41
CA TRP A 442 20.93 5.56 -12.72
C TRP A 442 21.75 6.54 -11.89
N ARG A 443 21.49 7.84 -12.10
CA ARG A 443 22.09 8.91 -11.30
C ARG A 443 20.99 9.80 -10.74
N THR A 444 20.97 9.93 -9.42
CA THR A 444 20.06 10.83 -8.71
C THR A 444 20.69 12.21 -8.58
N THR A 445 20.05 13.21 -9.18
CA THR A 445 20.41 14.61 -9.00
C THR A 445 19.73 15.14 -7.72
N ALA A 446 20.51 15.41 -6.68
CA ALA A 446 20.01 15.95 -5.42
C ALA A 446 19.70 17.44 -5.52
N LEU A 447 18.45 17.83 -5.23
CA LEU A 447 17.99 19.21 -5.44
C LEU A 447 18.76 20.25 -4.61
N ARG A 448 19.19 19.90 -3.38
CA ARG A 448 19.94 20.80 -2.50
C ARG A 448 21.20 21.38 -3.16
N GLY A 449 21.89 20.61 -4.01
CA GLY A 449 23.09 21.06 -4.72
C GLY A 449 22.88 21.38 -6.20
N ALA A 450 21.80 20.86 -6.79
CA ALA A 450 21.54 21.01 -8.22
C ALA A 450 20.81 22.31 -8.59
N VAL A 451 20.11 22.94 -7.64
CA VAL A 451 19.50 24.25 -7.87
C VAL A 451 20.59 25.32 -7.83
N GLN A 452 21.06 25.74 -9.01
CA GLN A 452 22.17 26.69 -9.17
C GLN A 452 21.72 28.15 -9.19
N SER A 453 20.47 28.38 -9.58
CA SER A 453 19.84 29.69 -9.62
C SER A 453 18.42 29.59 -9.09
N ALA A 454 17.98 30.62 -8.37
CA ALA A 454 16.64 30.65 -7.82
C ALA A 454 16.12 32.09 -7.77
N ALA A 455 14.80 32.24 -7.84
CA ALA A 455 14.14 33.51 -7.52
C ALA A 455 14.62 34.04 -6.16
N ALA A 456 14.71 35.37 -6.01
CA ALA A 456 15.27 36.00 -4.80
C ALA A 456 14.59 35.51 -3.50
N VAL A 457 13.28 35.24 -3.57
CA VAL A 457 12.47 34.70 -2.47
C VAL A 457 12.89 33.31 -1.97
N PHE A 458 13.69 32.58 -2.74
CA PHE A 458 14.16 31.23 -2.41
C PHE A 458 15.64 31.18 -2.02
N GLN A 459 16.33 32.32 -1.98
CA GLN A 459 17.76 32.34 -1.64
C GLN A 459 18.00 31.72 -0.25
N GLY A 460 18.89 30.72 -0.20
CA GLY A 460 19.22 29.98 1.01
C GLY A 460 18.16 28.96 1.48
N ALA A 461 17.03 28.84 0.78
CA ALA A 461 15.97 27.89 1.15
C ALA A 461 16.23 26.49 0.57
N SER A 462 15.86 25.46 1.33
CA SER A 462 15.82 24.09 0.80
C SER A 462 14.65 23.94 -0.17
N VAL A 463 14.93 23.34 -1.33
CA VAL A 463 13.93 23.02 -2.36
C VAL A 463 13.55 21.56 -2.25
N GLY A 464 12.26 21.26 -2.24
CA GLY A 464 11.72 19.89 -2.24
C GLY A 464 10.61 19.73 -3.28
N LEU A 465 10.58 18.60 -3.98
CA LEU A 465 9.53 18.30 -4.95
C LEU A 465 8.15 18.24 -4.27
N SER A 466 7.13 18.74 -4.96
CA SER A 466 5.74 18.80 -4.47
C SER A 466 4.78 17.91 -5.26
N LEU A 467 5.24 17.36 -6.39
CA LEU A 467 4.50 16.45 -7.25
C LEU A 467 5.47 15.41 -7.83
N SER A 468 4.99 14.20 -8.11
CA SER A 468 5.82 13.15 -8.71
C SER A 468 5.87 13.17 -10.24
N LYS A 469 5.06 14.02 -10.90
CA LYS A 469 5.07 14.19 -12.36
C LYS A 469 6.32 14.94 -12.81
N ILE A 470 6.94 14.44 -13.88
CA ILE A 470 8.02 15.11 -14.62
C ILE A 470 7.49 15.38 -16.03
N ALA A 471 7.79 16.56 -16.54
CA ALA A 471 7.37 16.99 -17.86
C ALA A 471 8.56 17.46 -18.71
N PHE A 472 8.36 17.42 -20.02
CA PHE A 472 9.35 17.82 -21.00
C PHE A 472 8.70 18.70 -22.06
N ASP A 473 9.45 19.69 -22.55
CA ASP A 473 9.04 20.46 -23.72
C ASP A 473 9.74 19.99 -25.00
N ARG A 474 9.38 20.61 -26.14
CA ARG A 474 9.98 20.29 -27.45
C ARG A 474 11.49 20.50 -27.56
N ASP A 475 12.09 21.32 -26.69
CA ASP A 475 13.54 21.56 -26.68
C ASP A 475 14.27 20.49 -25.84
N GLY A 476 13.51 19.63 -25.15
CA GLY A 476 14.03 18.60 -24.26
C GLY A 476 14.31 19.11 -22.85
N ASP A 477 13.83 20.31 -22.51
CA ASP A 477 13.96 20.86 -21.16
C ASP A 477 13.09 20.08 -20.18
N LEU A 478 13.60 19.82 -18.99
CA LEU A 478 12.91 19.09 -17.92
C LEU A 478 12.25 20.08 -16.95
N TYR A 479 11.00 19.79 -16.60
CA TYR A 479 10.21 20.57 -15.64
C TYR A 479 9.66 19.71 -14.50
N ALA A 480 9.66 20.27 -13.30
CA ALA A 480 9.07 19.65 -12.11
C ALA A 480 8.52 20.72 -11.16
N LEU A 481 7.48 20.37 -10.39
CA LEU A 481 6.89 21.26 -9.38
C LEU A 481 7.51 21.00 -8.00
N ALA A 482 7.84 22.08 -7.31
CA ALA A 482 8.53 22.05 -6.03
C ALA A 482 7.96 23.08 -5.04
N SER A 483 8.46 23.02 -3.81
CA SER A 483 8.23 24.01 -2.78
C SER A 483 9.56 24.42 -2.15
N ALA A 484 9.65 25.71 -1.82
CA ALA A 484 10.82 26.32 -1.20
C ALA A 484 10.38 27.53 -0.38
N ALA A 485 10.98 27.75 0.80
CA ALA A 485 10.64 28.86 1.70
C ALA A 485 9.12 28.99 1.98
N GLY A 486 8.41 27.86 1.95
CA GLY A 486 6.97 27.84 2.12
C GLY A 486 6.15 28.47 0.98
N ARG A 487 6.69 28.48 -0.23
CA ARG A 487 6.06 28.94 -1.47
C ARG A 487 6.21 27.86 -2.56
N ALA A 488 5.42 27.94 -3.61
CA ALA A 488 5.49 27.01 -4.74
C ALA A 488 6.55 27.48 -5.76
N ALA A 489 7.20 26.52 -6.41
CA ALA A 489 8.25 26.76 -7.38
C ALA A 489 8.11 25.85 -8.60
N LEU A 490 8.42 26.38 -9.79
CA LEU A 490 8.63 25.62 -11.00
C LEU A 490 10.15 25.41 -11.18
N LEU A 491 10.59 24.16 -11.18
CA LEU A 491 11.95 23.80 -11.51
C LEU A 491 12.08 23.61 -13.00
N HIS A 492 13.16 24.12 -13.57
CA HIS A 492 13.48 24.04 -14.99
C HIS A 492 14.95 23.65 -15.16
N SER A 493 15.21 22.71 -16.05
CA SER A 493 16.54 22.23 -16.39
C SER A 493 16.69 22.10 -17.91
N THR A 494 17.81 22.58 -18.43
CA THR A 494 18.18 22.51 -19.85
C THR A 494 19.25 21.44 -20.15
N ASP A 495 19.71 20.74 -19.10
CA ASP A 495 20.83 19.79 -19.16
C ASP A 495 20.43 18.37 -18.72
N ALA A 496 19.19 18.00 -19.06
CA ALA A 496 18.55 16.73 -18.75
C ALA A 496 18.42 16.44 -17.24
N GLY A 497 18.19 17.48 -16.43
CA GLY A 497 18.00 17.38 -14.99
C GLY A 497 19.31 17.25 -14.21
N GLN A 498 20.44 17.79 -14.69
CA GLN A 498 21.69 17.85 -13.92
C GLN A 498 21.72 19.09 -13.03
N THR A 499 21.26 20.21 -13.55
CA THR A 499 21.15 21.48 -12.83
C THR A 499 19.76 22.08 -13.03
N PHE A 500 19.33 22.88 -12.07
CA PHE A 500 18.00 23.46 -12.04
C PHE A 500 18.05 24.96 -11.76
N THR A 501 17.12 25.68 -12.40
CA THR A 501 16.70 27.01 -11.96
C THR A 501 15.32 26.92 -11.33
N ALA A 502 15.14 27.53 -10.14
CA ALA A 502 13.86 27.57 -9.44
C ALA A 502 13.14 28.91 -9.65
N TYR A 503 11.99 28.88 -10.31
CA TYR A 503 11.14 30.03 -10.57
C TYR A 503 9.97 30.07 -9.59
N GLU A 504 9.62 31.25 -9.08
CA GLU A 504 8.47 31.39 -8.18
C GLU A 504 7.16 31.21 -8.95
N ILE A 505 6.25 30.41 -8.38
CA ILE A 505 4.87 30.36 -8.83
C ILE A 505 4.07 31.34 -7.97
N PRO A 506 3.56 32.46 -8.54
CA PRO A 506 2.92 33.51 -7.76
C PRO A 506 1.59 33.05 -7.14
N GLY A 507 1.26 33.61 -5.98
CA GLY A 507 -0.01 33.36 -5.29
C GLY A 507 0.07 32.31 -4.15
N PRO A 508 -1.09 31.85 -3.66
CA PRO A 508 -1.15 30.97 -2.49
C PRO A 508 -0.64 29.56 -2.77
N ARG A 509 -0.43 28.79 -1.69
CA ARG A 509 -0.21 27.34 -1.81
C ARG A 509 -1.50 26.64 -2.25
N GLY A 510 -1.34 25.51 -2.93
CA GLY A 510 -2.43 24.64 -3.33
C GLY A 510 -1.93 23.25 -3.69
N GLY A 511 -2.86 22.36 -4.04
CA GLY A 511 -2.51 21.16 -4.82
C GLY A 511 -2.16 21.56 -6.25
N PHE A 512 -1.37 20.74 -6.94
CA PHE A 512 -0.99 21.01 -8.33
C PHE A 512 -1.14 19.77 -9.20
N ASP A 513 -1.32 20.01 -10.50
CA ASP A 513 -1.08 19.03 -11.54
C ASP A 513 -0.31 19.67 -12.70
N LEU A 514 0.55 18.90 -13.36
CA LEU A 514 1.47 19.35 -14.41
C LEU A 514 1.21 18.55 -15.67
N GLU A 515 1.17 19.19 -16.84
CA GLU A 515 1.09 18.48 -18.10
C GLU A 515 2.31 17.57 -18.29
N GLN A 516 2.07 16.26 -18.23
CA GLN A 516 3.03 15.23 -18.59
C GLN A 516 2.68 14.62 -19.95
N PHE A 517 3.64 13.97 -20.59
CA PHE A 517 3.40 13.22 -21.82
C PHE A 517 2.38 12.09 -21.59
N SER A 518 1.32 12.07 -22.40
CA SER A 518 0.23 11.09 -22.33
C SER A 518 -0.10 10.45 -23.68
N GLY A 519 0.71 10.69 -24.72
CA GLY A 519 0.52 10.10 -26.05
C GLY A 519 0.85 11.06 -27.19
N HIS A 520 -0.05 12.00 -27.45
CA HIS A 520 0.07 12.95 -28.58
C HIS A 520 0.16 14.42 -28.17
N ASN A 521 0.30 14.67 -26.87
CA ASN A 521 0.54 16.00 -26.33
C ASN A 521 2.05 16.25 -26.18
N GLY A 522 2.53 17.34 -26.74
CA GLY A 522 3.94 17.72 -26.74
C GLY A 522 4.04 19.24 -26.68
N PRO A 523 4.18 19.84 -25.49
CA PRO A 523 4.09 21.28 -25.35
C PRO A 523 5.23 21.95 -26.12
N ALA A 524 4.89 23.00 -26.86
CA ALA A 524 5.83 23.78 -27.67
C ALA A 524 6.79 24.64 -26.80
N GLY A 525 6.70 24.53 -25.49
CA GLY A 525 7.52 25.27 -24.54
C GLY A 525 7.23 24.76 -23.15
N PRO A 526 7.49 25.57 -22.12
CA PRO A 526 7.25 25.15 -20.74
C PRO A 526 5.83 24.57 -20.57
N PRO A 527 5.71 23.39 -19.94
CA PRO A 527 4.43 22.70 -19.82
C PRO A 527 3.43 23.53 -19.00
N PRO A 528 2.17 23.69 -19.46
CA PRO A 528 1.11 24.24 -18.63
C PRO A 528 0.85 23.35 -17.41
N PHE A 529 0.38 23.98 -16.34
CA PHE A 529 0.05 23.31 -15.09
C PHE A 529 -1.11 24.02 -14.41
N VAL A 530 -1.78 23.32 -13.50
CA VAL A 530 -2.93 23.84 -12.76
C VAL A 530 -2.67 23.84 -11.26
N ARG A 531 -3.32 24.77 -10.55
CA ARG A 531 -3.33 24.88 -9.09
C ARG A 531 -4.76 24.75 -8.56
N PHE A 532 -4.91 23.95 -7.50
CA PHE A 532 -6.14 23.75 -6.73
C PHE A 532 -5.98 24.42 -5.36
N VAL A 533 -6.61 25.57 -5.15
CA VAL A 533 -6.57 26.31 -3.88
C VAL A 533 -7.87 26.06 -3.13
N ARG A 534 -7.82 25.24 -2.08
CA ARG A 534 -9.01 24.95 -1.26
C ARG A 534 -9.51 26.19 -0.55
N THR A 535 -10.72 26.62 -0.88
CA THR A 535 -11.40 27.80 -0.31
C THR A 535 -12.37 27.41 0.80
N SER A 536 -12.99 26.23 0.71
CA SER A 536 -13.87 25.70 1.74
C SER A 536 -13.74 24.16 1.85
N ARG A 537 -14.06 23.62 3.03
CA ARG A 537 -14.18 22.18 3.25
C ARG A 537 -15.44 21.91 4.05
N GLU A 538 -16.24 20.97 3.57
CA GLU A 538 -17.42 20.50 4.30
C GLU A 538 -16.99 19.42 5.30
N ASN A 539 -17.40 19.57 6.55
CA ASN A 539 -17.08 18.62 7.63
C ASN A 539 -18.32 17.84 8.10
N THR A 540 -19.49 18.09 7.49
CA THR A 540 -20.71 17.33 7.77
C THR A 540 -20.53 15.85 7.41
N PRO A 541 -20.98 14.90 8.28
CA PRO A 541 -20.98 13.48 7.97
C PRO A 541 -21.62 13.18 6.61
N GLY A 542 -20.95 12.35 5.80
CA GLY A 542 -21.38 12.04 4.43
C GLY A 542 -20.87 13.00 3.35
N LEU A 543 -20.32 14.16 3.72
CA LEU A 543 -19.74 15.14 2.79
C LEU A 543 -18.24 15.36 2.99
N ARG A 544 -17.56 14.46 3.72
CA ARG A 544 -16.13 14.58 4.07
C ARG A 544 -15.16 14.67 2.88
N TRP A 545 -15.62 14.23 1.70
CA TRP A 545 -14.90 14.27 0.43
C TRP A 545 -15.24 15.49 -0.43
N ARG A 546 -16.15 16.36 0.04
CA ARG A 546 -16.52 17.61 -0.62
C ARG A 546 -15.61 18.75 -0.16
N SER A 547 -15.06 19.46 -1.13
CA SER A 547 -14.41 20.75 -0.92
C SER A 547 -14.66 21.65 -2.12
N GLU A 548 -14.61 22.96 -1.91
CA GLU A 548 -14.55 23.93 -3.01
C GLU A 548 -13.12 24.44 -3.12
N ASN A 549 -12.67 24.55 -4.36
CA ASN A 549 -11.34 24.99 -4.71
C ASN A 549 -11.43 25.99 -5.86
N ASN A 550 -10.59 27.03 -5.79
CA ASN A 550 -10.24 27.76 -7.00
C ASN A 550 -9.32 26.86 -7.85
N LEU A 551 -9.69 26.65 -9.10
CA LEU A 551 -8.87 26.01 -10.11
C LEU A 551 -8.26 27.09 -11.00
N GLU A 552 -6.94 27.13 -11.05
CA GLU A 552 -6.18 28.13 -11.79
C GLU A 552 -5.23 27.45 -12.78
N LEU A 553 -5.17 27.96 -14.02
CA LEU A 553 -4.24 27.53 -15.06
C LEU A 553 -3.05 28.48 -15.16
N PHE A 554 -1.86 27.92 -15.28
CA PHE A 554 -0.62 28.62 -15.60
C PHE A 554 -0.09 28.17 -16.95
N VAL A 555 0.37 29.13 -17.75
CA VAL A 555 0.94 28.88 -19.08
C VAL A 555 2.32 29.56 -19.16
N PRO A 556 3.37 28.93 -18.59
CA PRO A 556 4.70 29.49 -18.54
C PRO A 556 5.32 29.67 -19.95
N LYS A 557 6.23 30.63 -20.08
CA LYS A 557 6.90 30.97 -21.34
C LYS A 557 8.40 31.14 -21.16
N LYS A 558 9.17 30.82 -22.20
CA LYS A 558 10.59 31.18 -22.27
C LYS A 558 10.70 32.64 -22.75
N VAL A 559 11.34 33.48 -21.95
CA VAL A 559 11.61 34.89 -22.25
C VAL A 559 13.07 35.17 -21.91
N ASP A 560 13.87 35.55 -22.90
CA ASP A 560 15.30 35.87 -22.75
C ASP A 560 16.11 34.81 -21.97
N GLY A 561 15.87 33.53 -22.29
CA GLY A 561 16.54 32.40 -21.63
C GLY A 561 16.05 32.10 -20.20
N ARG A 562 15.01 32.78 -19.72
CA ARG A 562 14.37 32.56 -18.42
C ARG A 562 12.95 32.05 -18.58
N ILE A 563 12.38 31.49 -17.51
CA ILE A 563 10.96 31.16 -17.45
C ILE A 563 10.18 32.31 -16.82
N ASP A 564 9.26 32.86 -17.59
CA ASP A 564 8.16 33.69 -17.08
C ASP A 564 6.98 32.77 -16.78
N VAL A 565 6.61 32.64 -15.51
CA VAL A 565 5.48 31.78 -15.09
C VAL A 565 4.14 32.43 -15.44
N GLY A 566 4.09 33.76 -15.48
CA GLY A 566 2.86 34.53 -15.70
C GLY A 566 1.85 34.49 -14.54
N GLU A 567 0.78 35.27 -14.70
CA GLU A 567 -0.35 35.30 -13.78
C GLU A 567 -1.31 34.12 -14.00
N PRO A 568 -1.95 33.59 -12.94
CA PRO A 568 -2.92 32.52 -13.06
C PRO A 568 -4.19 32.95 -13.80
N ILE A 569 -4.75 32.02 -14.59
CA ILE A 569 -6.05 32.14 -15.23
C ILE A 569 -7.06 31.33 -14.41
N LEU A 570 -8.02 31.99 -13.76
CA LEU A 570 -9.06 31.32 -12.99
C LEU A 570 -10.04 30.58 -13.93
N LEU A 571 -10.15 29.26 -13.76
CA LEU A 571 -11.05 28.40 -14.54
C LEU A 571 -12.37 28.13 -13.82
N SER A 572 -12.32 27.86 -12.51
CA SER A 572 -13.50 27.60 -11.69
C SER A 572 -13.26 27.98 -10.23
N LYS A 573 -14.33 28.36 -9.52
CA LYS A 573 -14.37 28.54 -8.06
C LYS A 573 -15.03 27.37 -7.34
N LEU A 574 -15.62 26.45 -8.09
CA LEU A 574 -16.37 25.30 -7.59
C LEU A 574 -15.62 23.99 -7.82
N CYS A 575 -14.34 24.03 -8.19
CA CYS A 575 -13.59 22.80 -8.43
C CYS A 575 -13.56 21.95 -7.16
N LEU A 576 -13.88 20.66 -7.29
CA LEU A 576 -13.96 19.75 -6.16
C LEU A 576 -12.57 19.43 -5.56
N GLY A 577 -11.52 19.64 -6.37
CA GLY A 577 -10.13 19.30 -6.07
C GLY A 577 -9.62 18.18 -6.97
N LEU A 578 -8.44 17.64 -6.64
CA LEU A 578 -7.83 16.53 -7.35
C LEU A 578 -7.47 15.40 -6.37
N SER A 579 -7.98 14.20 -6.62
CA SER A 579 -7.56 13.00 -5.92
C SER A 579 -6.33 12.39 -6.60
N ALA A 580 -5.15 12.70 -6.05
CA ALA A 580 -3.86 12.30 -6.60
C ALA A 580 -3.20 11.10 -5.88
N HIS A 581 -3.89 10.44 -4.94
CA HIS A 581 -3.30 9.30 -4.24
C HIS A 581 -3.30 8.01 -5.07
N SER A 582 -4.32 7.78 -5.90
CA SER A 582 -4.44 6.62 -6.80
C SER A 582 -4.71 7.08 -8.24
N GLY A 583 -4.18 6.39 -9.25
CA GLY A 583 -4.25 6.79 -10.66
C GLY A 583 -3.37 8.00 -11.05
N ILE A 584 -3.42 9.10 -10.28
CA ILE A 584 -3.04 10.47 -10.68
C ILE A 584 -3.50 10.74 -12.13
N PRO A 585 -4.78 11.07 -12.31
CA PRO A 585 -5.28 11.39 -13.65
C PRO A 585 -4.57 12.63 -14.23
N SER A 586 -4.56 12.73 -15.55
CA SER A 586 -4.12 13.95 -16.24
C SER A 586 -5.26 14.96 -16.23
N SER A 587 -5.05 16.14 -15.67
CA SER A 587 -6.05 17.23 -15.74
C SER A 587 -5.83 18.20 -16.89
N VAL A 588 -4.67 18.16 -17.55
CA VAL A 588 -4.27 19.12 -18.58
C VAL A 588 -3.53 18.46 -19.74
N VAL A 589 -3.84 18.88 -20.97
CA VAL A 589 -3.09 18.57 -22.20
C VAL A 589 -3.04 19.80 -23.11
N SER A 590 -2.03 19.90 -23.96
CA SER A 590 -1.86 21.01 -24.89
C SER A 590 -1.38 20.59 -26.28
N ARG A 591 -1.72 21.39 -27.28
CA ARG A 591 -1.20 21.29 -28.64
C ARG A 591 -1.18 22.64 -29.34
N GLY A 592 0.00 23.01 -29.81
CA GLY A 592 0.24 24.31 -30.42
C GLY A 592 -0.03 25.43 -29.41
N ALA A 593 -0.91 26.36 -29.76
CA ALA A 593 -1.28 27.49 -28.89
C ALA A 593 -2.39 27.17 -27.89
N LYS A 594 -2.98 25.98 -27.93
CA LYS A 594 -4.18 25.67 -27.13
C LYS A 594 -3.86 24.74 -25.97
N VAL A 595 -4.44 25.06 -24.82
CA VAL A 595 -4.35 24.28 -23.58
C VAL A 595 -5.76 23.86 -23.17
N HIS A 596 -5.94 22.59 -22.86
CA HIS A 596 -7.21 22.00 -22.48
C HIS A 596 -7.13 21.49 -21.05
N VAL A 597 -8.11 21.86 -20.23
CA VAL A 597 -8.15 21.47 -18.80
C VAL A 597 -9.47 20.79 -18.50
N ALA A 598 -9.42 19.65 -17.81
CA ALA A 598 -10.56 18.87 -17.35
C ALA A 598 -10.64 18.87 -15.81
N TRP A 599 -11.84 19.08 -15.24
CA TRP A 599 -12.05 19.08 -13.79
C TRP A 599 -13.46 18.66 -13.39
N GLY A 600 -13.63 18.25 -12.14
CA GLY A 600 -14.94 18.05 -11.51
C GLY A 600 -15.33 19.23 -10.63
N GLU A 601 -16.61 19.57 -10.56
CA GLU A 601 -17.12 20.61 -9.65
C GLU A 601 -17.94 20.04 -8.49
N ALA A 602 -17.84 20.70 -7.34
CA ALA A 602 -18.75 20.49 -6.21
C ALA A 602 -20.14 20.97 -6.59
N THR A 603 -21.16 20.23 -6.16
CA THR A 603 -22.57 20.60 -6.34
C THR A 603 -23.19 20.98 -5.01
N ASP A 604 -24.39 21.57 -5.07
CA ASP A 604 -25.20 21.81 -3.88
C ASP A 604 -25.54 20.45 -3.22
N PRO A 605 -25.11 20.20 -1.96
CA PRO A 605 -25.43 18.97 -1.26
C PRO A 605 -26.93 18.73 -1.05
N GLN A 606 -27.76 19.78 -1.12
CA GLN A 606 -29.22 19.67 -0.98
C GLN A 606 -29.91 19.22 -2.27
N ASP A 607 -29.27 19.43 -3.42
CA ASP A 607 -29.80 18.94 -4.69
C ASP A 607 -29.53 17.44 -4.85
N LYS A 608 -30.53 16.63 -4.51
CA LYS A 608 -30.47 15.17 -4.66
C LYS A 608 -30.74 14.69 -6.09
N THR A 609 -31.04 15.59 -7.03
CA THR A 609 -31.26 15.25 -8.44
C THR A 609 -29.96 15.13 -9.23
N VAL A 610 -28.86 15.69 -8.70
CA VAL A 610 -27.54 15.60 -9.31
C VAL A 610 -27.03 14.15 -9.25
N PRO A 611 -26.80 13.48 -10.40
CA PRO A 611 -26.46 12.06 -10.43
C PRO A 611 -24.99 11.77 -10.04
N GLY A 612 -24.13 12.79 -9.98
CA GLY A 612 -22.70 12.65 -9.73
C GLY A 612 -21.95 13.98 -9.76
N VAL A 613 -20.63 13.93 -9.64
CA VAL A 613 -19.75 15.09 -9.86
C VAL A 613 -19.80 15.48 -11.34
N PRO A 614 -20.29 16.69 -11.71
CA PRO A 614 -20.24 17.17 -13.08
C PRO A 614 -18.77 17.39 -13.48
N THR A 615 -18.40 16.83 -14.62
CA THR A 615 -17.07 17.00 -15.24
C THR A 615 -17.14 18.03 -16.34
N PHE A 616 -16.22 18.98 -16.33
CA PHE A 616 -16.08 20.02 -17.35
C PHE A 616 -14.74 19.96 -18.05
N VAL A 617 -14.71 20.47 -19.29
CA VAL A 617 -13.48 20.73 -20.04
C VAL A 617 -13.53 22.14 -20.62
N VAL A 618 -12.40 22.85 -20.61
CA VAL A 618 -12.28 24.16 -21.24
C VAL A 618 -11.01 24.24 -22.08
N THR A 619 -11.02 25.10 -23.10
CA THR A 619 -9.85 25.45 -23.89
C THR A 619 -9.43 26.88 -23.61
N TYR A 620 -8.15 27.08 -23.36
CA TYR A 620 -7.50 28.38 -23.35
C TYR A 620 -6.57 28.52 -24.56
N ASP A 621 -6.72 29.60 -25.32
CA ASP A 621 -5.84 29.93 -26.44
C ASP A 621 -4.77 30.94 -25.97
N THR A 622 -3.53 30.51 -26.00
CA THR A 622 -2.37 31.29 -25.52
C THR A 622 -1.94 32.41 -26.48
N GLN A 623 -2.33 32.34 -27.76
CA GLN A 623 -2.08 33.38 -28.75
C GLN A 623 -3.09 34.52 -28.60
N THR A 624 -4.38 34.19 -28.57
CA THR A 624 -5.46 35.19 -28.45
C THR A 624 -5.71 35.61 -27.00
N ARG A 625 -5.19 34.84 -26.03
CA ARG A 625 -5.42 34.96 -24.59
C ARG A 625 -6.90 34.83 -24.21
N GLN A 626 -7.66 34.09 -24.99
CA GLN A 626 -9.09 33.87 -24.75
C GLN A 626 -9.34 32.54 -24.05
N LEU A 627 -10.13 32.60 -22.98
CA LEU A 627 -10.68 31.42 -22.31
C LEU A 627 -12.06 31.11 -22.90
N GLY A 628 -12.24 29.88 -23.39
CA GLY A 628 -13.52 29.41 -23.90
C GLY A 628 -14.55 29.17 -22.80
N LYS A 629 -15.79 28.86 -23.20
CA LYS A 629 -16.83 28.41 -22.26
C LYS A 629 -16.56 26.95 -21.84
N PRO A 630 -16.62 26.60 -20.53
CA PRO A 630 -16.56 25.21 -20.10
C PRO A 630 -17.67 24.35 -20.72
N ALA A 631 -17.30 23.21 -21.27
CA ALA A 631 -18.22 22.19 -21.78
C ALA A 631 -18.49 21.14 -20.70
N LEU A 632 -19.76 20.87 -20.40
CA LEU A 632 -20.16 19.76 -19.52
C LEU A 632 -19.97 18.44 -20.29
N ILE A 633 -19.18 17.55 -19.72
CA ILE A 633 -18.86 16.25 -20.32
C ILE A 633 -19.78 15.16 -19.80
N GLY A 634 -20.04 15.11 -18.49
CA GLY A 634 -20.82 14.03 -17.90
C GLY A 634 -20.79 14.08 -16.38
N TYR A 635 -21.35 13.06 -15.75
CA TYR A 635 -21.49 13.00 -14.29
C TYR A 635 -20.90 11.72 -13.73
N GLY A 636 -19.94 11.88 -12.82
CA GLY A 636 -19.29 10.78 -12.14
C GLY A 636 -19.95 10.50 -10.79
N PRO A 637 -20.68 9.39 -10.58
CA PRO A 637 -21.25 9.05 -9.28
C PRO A 637 -20.20 8.51 -8.28
N PRO A 638 -20.37 8.76 -6.96
CA PRO A 638 -21.44 9.56 -6.33
C PRO A 638 -21.16 11.07 -6.40
N ALA A 639 -22.18 11.92 -6.20
CA ALA A 639 -21.99 13.37 -6.17
C ALA A 639 -21.10 13.82 -5.01
N ASN A 640 -20.37 14.93 -5.19
CA ASN A 640 -19.49 15.54 -4.18
C ASN A 640 -18.40 14.61 -3.61
N ASP A 641 -17.90 13.68 -4.43
CA ASP A 641 -16.78 12.80 -4.10
C ASP A 641 -15.53 13.16 -4.93
N VAL A 642 -14.50 13.73 -4.28
CA VAL A 642 -13.25 14.17 -4.95
C VAL A 642 -12.52 13.02 -5.67
N HIS A 643 -12.80 11.77 -5.31
CA HIS A 643 -12.26 10.60 -6.01
C HIS A 643 -12.74 10.49 -7.47
N ASN A 644 -13.78 11.24 -7.85
CA ASN A 644 -14.35 11.27 -9.20
C ASN A 644 -13.59 12.26 -10.11
N SER A 645 -12.28 12.42 -9.87
CA SER A 645 -11.40 13.27 -10.66
C SER A 645 -11.33 12.74 -12.11
N PRO A 646 -11.65 13.57 -13.12
CA PRO A 646 -11.60 13.15 -14.52
C PRO A 646 -10.15 13.06 -15.02
N SER A 647 -9.96 12.39 -16.16
CA SER A 647 -8.68 12.37 -16.88
C SER A 647 -8.86 12.75 -18.34
N ILE A 648 -7.95 13.56 -18.88
CA ILE A 648 -7.91 13.97 -20.29
C ILE A 648 -6.64 13.47 -20.99
N THR A 649 -6.77 13.06 -22.25
CA THR A 649 -5.65 12.86 -23.20
C THR A 649 -6.07 13.32 -24.60
N MET A 650 -5.21 13.17 -25.60
CA MET A 650 -5.52 13.52 -26.99
C MET A 650 -4.93 12.53 -27.99
N ASP A 651 -5.59 12.40 -29.14
CA ASP A 651 -5.12 11.58 -30.27
C ASP A 651 -4.22 12.37 -31.24
N SER A 652 -3.61 11.65 -32.19
CA SER A 652 -2.69 12.21 -33.20
C SER A 652 -3.33 13.30 -34.07
N GLN A 653 -4.64 13.23 -34.26
CA GLN A 653 -5.45 14.19 -35.01
C GLN A 653 -5.85 15.40 -34.17
N GLY A 654 -5.65 15.32 -32.85
CA GLY A 654 -5.86 16.39 -31.90
C GLY A 654 -7.24 16.36 -31.24
N TYR A 655 -8.04 15.33 -31.47
CA TYR A 655 -9.28 15.17 -30.72
C TYR A 655 -8.97 14.94 -29.25
N LEU A 656 -9.81 15.54 -28.41
CA LEU A 656 -9.71 15.43 -26.96
C LEU A 656 -10.52 14.22 -26.51
N HIS A 657 -9.94 13.45 -25.60
CA HIS A 657 -10.55 12.26 -25.04
C HIS A 657 -10.63 12.42 -23.53
N VAL A 658 -11.81 12.24 -22.96
CA VAL A 658 -12.03 12.41 -21.51
C VAL A 658 -12.70 11.19 -20.93
N LEU A 659 -12.14 10.73 -19.81
CA LEU A 659 -12.80 9.83 -18.88
C LEU A 659 -13.31 10.64 -17.68
N VAL A 660 -14.62 10.58 -17.45
CA VAL A 660 -15.27 11.06 -16.23
C VAL A 660 -14.97 10.06 -15.11
N GLY A 661 -14.30 10.53 -14.07
CA GLY A 661 -13.96 9.72 -12.91
C GLY A 661 -15.20 9.30 -12.12
N THR A 662 -15.13 8.13 -11.49
CA THR A 662 -16.17 7.61 -10.60
C THR A 662 -15.55 6.95 -9.38
N HIS A 663 -16.36 6.80 -8.34
CA HIS A 663 -15.98 6.06 -7.15
C HIS A 663 -16.94 4.89 -6.93
N GLY A 664 -16.78 3.88 -7.80
CA GLY A 664 -17.41 2.57 -7.66
C GLY A 664 -18.53 2.27 -8.68
N ARG A 665 -18.45 2.92 -9.84
CA ARG A 665 -19.38 2.78 -10.98
C ARG A 665 -18.58 2.83 -12.29
N PRO A 666 -19.15 2.48 -13.45
CA PRO A 666 -18.43 2.60 -14.71
C PRO A 666 -18.05 4.05 -15.00
N PHE A 667 -16.81 4.29 -15.45
CA PHE A 667 -16.39 5.57 -15.98
C PHE A 667 -17.24 5.94 -17.20
N GLN A 668 -17.45 7.23 -17.43
CA GLN A 668 -18.02 7.71 -18.69
C GLN A 668 -16.91 8.22 -19.60
N TYR A 669 -17.07 8.04 -20.90
CA TYR A 669 -16.13 8.46 -21.92
C TYR A 669 -16.81 9.38 -22.92
N ALA A 670 -16.14 10.48 -23.29
CA ALA A 670 -16.53 11.34 -24.40
C ALA A 670 -15.32 11.76 -25.25
N LYS A 671 -15.57 12.00 -26.54
CA LYS A 671 -14.61 12.52 -27.51
C LYS A 671 -15.06 13.90 -27.99
N SER A 672 -14.14 14.86 -28.18
CA SER A 672 -14.48 16.12 -28.83
C SER A 672 -14.91 15.89 -30.29
N LEU A 673 -15.84 16.70 -30.79
CA LEU A 673 -16.27 16.67 -32.20
C LEU A 673 -15.36 17.50 -33.10
N THR A 674 -14.63 18.45 -32.51
CA THR A 674 -13.63 19.28 -33.19
C THR A 674 -12.25 18.97 -32.61
N PRO A 675 -11.21 18.76 -33.45
CA PRO A 675 -9.85 18.57 -32.96
C PRO A 675 -9.32 19.86 -32.32
N ASN A 676 -8.56 19.71 -31.24
CA ASN A 676 -7.87 20.77 -30.51
C ASN A 676 -8.83 21.89 -30.05
N ASP A 677 -10.07 21.54 -29.69
CA ASP A 677 -11.07 22.49 -29.22
C ASP A 677 -12.16 21.81 -28.37
N ALA A 678 -12.25 22.18 -27.10
CA ALA A 678 -13.30 21.71 -26.19
C ALA A 678 -14.65 22.40 -26.42
N GLY A 679 -14.68 23.56 -27.08
CA GLY A 679 -15.91 24.32 -27.37
C GLY A 679 -16.66 23.83 -28.61
N GLY A 680 -16.01 23.04 -29.47
CA GLY A 680 -16.55 22.55 -30.74
C GLY A 680 -17.51 21.37 -30.64
N GLY A 681 -18.06 21.10 -29.44
CA GLY A 681 -18.99 20.00 -29.17
C GLY A 681 -18.31 18.68 -28.78
N TRP A 682 -19.09 17.77 -28.19
CA TRP A 682 -18.65 16.46 -27.70
C TRP A 682 -19.65 15.37 -28.11
N THR A 683 -19.18 14.14 -28.22
CA THR A 683 -20.07 12.98 -28.32
C THR A 683 -20.86 12.79 -27.03
N GLU A 684 -22.05 12.20 -27.12
CA GLU A 684 -22.78 11.73 -25.93
C GLU A 684 -21.90 10.78 -25.09
N PRO A 685 -21.89 10.91 -23.75
CA PRO A 685 -21.06 10.08 -22.89
C PRO A 685 -21.48 8.61 -22.92
N VAL A 686 -20.51 7.72 -23.11
CA VAL A 686 -20.73 6.27 -23.08
C VAL A 686 -19.96 5.62 -21.94
N GLN A 687 -20.49 4.53 -21.37
CA GLN A 687 -19.81 3.82 -20.28
C GLN A 687 -18.56 3.08 -20.79
N ALA A 688 -17.47 3.14 -20.02
CA ALA A 688 -16.25 2.35 -20.23
C ALA A 688 -16.41 0.92 -19.69
N GLY A 689 -17.41 0.21 -20.22
CA GLY A 689 -17.84 -1.12 -19.79
C GLY A 689 -19.11 -1.10 -18.93
N GLU A 690 -19.87 -2.19 -18.98
CA GLU A 690 -21.16 -2.31 -18.29
C GLU A 690 -21.00 -2.91 -16.89
N GLY A 691 -21.71 -2.35 -15.89
CA GLY A 691 -21.79 -2.92 -14.54
C GLY A 691 -20.47 -2.97 -13.75
N LEU A 692 -19.41 -2.32 -14.24
CA LEU A 692 -18.09 -2.33 -13.61
C LEU A 692 -18.02 -1.40 -12.39
N ASN A 693 -17.37 -1.88 -11.33
CA ASN A 693 -17.12 -1.11 -10.11
C ASN A 693 -15.71 -0.47 -10.17
N GLN A 694 -15.57 0.56 -11.02
CA GLN A 694 -14.29 1.20 -11.34
C GLN A 694 -13.98 2.37 -10.40
N THR A 695 -12.69 2.55 -10.09
CA THR A 695 -12.17 3.66 -9.29
C THR A 695 -10.75 4.02 -9.75
N TYR A 696 -10.43 5.32 -9.73
CA TYR A 696 -9.10 5.90 -10.02
C TYR A 696 -8.54 5.61 -11.43
N ILE A 697 -8.47 6.66 -12.24
CA ILE A 697 -8.08 6.56 -13.65
C ILE A 697 -6.56 6.72 -13.81
N GLY A 698 -5.93 5.78 -14.52
CA GLY A 698 -4.75 6.04 -15.34
C GLY A 698 -5.16 6.01 -16.81
N PHE A 699 -4.73 6.99 -17.61
CA PHE A 699 -5.23 7.17 -18.99
C PHE A 699 -4.17 7.78 -19.90
N VAL A 700 -3.88 7.08 -21.00
CA VAL A 700 -2.92 7.49 -22.04
C VAL A 700 -3.44 7.10 -23.42
N CYS A 701 -2.92 7.73 -24.46
CA CYS A 701 -3.21 7.45 -25.86
C CYS A 701 -1.95 6.89 -26.54
N GLY A 702 -2.08 5.76 -27.23
CA GLY A 702 -1.01 5.13 -27.98
C GLY A 702 -0.71 5.83 -29.30
N ASN A 703 0.43 5.49 -29.90
CA ASN A 703 0.85 5.98 -31.21
C ASN A 703 -0.14 5.62 -32.35
N ASP A 704 -0.95 4.59 -32.14
CA ASP A 704 -2.02 4.11 -33.03
C ASP A 704 -3.39 4.71 -32.70
N ASP A 705 -3.43 5.75 -31.87
CA ASP A 705 -4.64 6.38 -31.32
C ASP A 705 -5.52 5.45 -30.47
N THR A 706 -4.98 4.28 -30.06
CA THR A 706 -5.64 3.43 -29.09
C THR A 706 -5.59 4.07 -27.71
N LEU A 707 -6.74 4.19 -27.08
CA LEU A 707 -6.85 4.69 -25.72
C LEU A 707 -6.63 3.56 -24.73
N TYR A 708 -5.75 3.76 -23.76
CA TYR A 708 -5.39 2.79 -22.73
C TYR A 708 -5.77 3.31 -21.36
N THR A 709 -6.44 2.47 -20.57
CA THR A 709 -6.76 2.80 -19.18
C THR A 709 -6.42 1.67 -18.23
N VAL A 710 -5.94 2.06 -17.06
CA VAL A 710 -5.75 1.17 -15.90
C VAL A 710 -6.46 1.76 -14.71
N PHE A 711 -7.18 0.93 -13.97
CA PHE A 711 -7.98 1.35 -12.83
C PHE A 711 -8.09 0.25 -11.78
N ARG A 712 -8.49 0.65 -10.57
CA ARG A 712 -8.86 -0.30 -9.53
C ARG A 712 -10.29 -0.77 -9.79
N LEU A 713 -10.46 -2.08 -9.97
CA LEU A 713 -11.75 -2.74 -10.18
C LEU A 713 -12.10 -3.57 -8.95
N TRP A 714 -13.21 -3.24 -8.30
CA TRP A 714 -13.75 -4.02 -7.19
C TRP A 714 -14.56 -5.20 -7.70
N ARG A 715 -14.32 -6.37 -7.11
CA ARG A 715 -14.95 -7.64 -7.48
C ARG A 715 -15.45 -8.36 -6.23
N SER A 716 -16.42 -9.24 -6.41
CA SER A 716 -16.90 -10.20 -5.40
C SER A 716 -16.73 -11.61 -5.94
N GLY A 717 -16.73 -12.61 -5.05
CA GLY A 717 -16.49 -14.00 -5.41
C GLY A 717 -15.00 -14.38 -5.39
N GLU A 718 -14.63 -15.42 -6.13
CA GLU A 718 -13.26 -15.95 -6.13
C GLU A 718 -12.19 -14.87 -6.37
N PRO A 719 -11.07 -14.89 -5.61
CA PRO A 719 -10.65 -15.93 -4.66
C PRO A 719 -11.20 -15.75 -3.23
N PHE A 720 -12.13 -14.83 -3.01
CA PHE A 720 -12.70 -14.47 -1.70
C PHE A 720 -14.25 -14.55 -1.75
N PRO A 721 -14.83 -15.77 -1.71
CA PRO A 721 -16.26 -15.99 -1.99
C PRO A 721 -17.20 -15.20 -1.07
N HIS A 722 -16.78 -14.90 0.16
CA HIS A 722 -17.58 -14.21 1.18
C HIS A 722 -17.35 -12.70 1.23
N SER A 723 -16.53 -12.10 0.34
CA SER A 723 -16.16 -10.69 0.45
C SER A 723 -15.92 -10.01 -0.91
N THR A 724 -15.71 -8.70 -0.86
CA THR A 724 -15.19 -7.90 -1.97
C THR A 724 -13.67 -7.83 -1.92
N HIS A 725 -13.03 -7.66 -3.07
CA HIS A 725 -11.61 -7.47 -3.18
C HIS A 725 -11.27 -6.54 -4.34
N ALA A 726 -10.19 -5.77 -4.18
CA ALA A 726 -9.71 -4.92 -5.26
C ALA A 726 -8.78 -5.71 -6.20
N THR A 727 -8.88 -5.37 -7.47
CA THR A 727 -7.96 -5.81 -8.53
C THR A 727 -7.42 -4.60 -9.27
N LEU A 728 -6.24 -4.74 -9.87
CA LEU A 728 -5.75 -3.79 -10.87
C LEU A 728 -6.15 -4.33 -12.25
N ALA A 729 -6.93 -3.56 -13.00
CA ALA A 729 -7.48 -3.97 -14.28
C ALA A 729 -7.07 -3.00 -15.38
N TYR A 730 -6.96 -3.55 -16.60
CA TYR A 730 -6.58 -2.85 -17.81
C TYR A 730 -7.70 -2.97 -18.85
N GLN A 731 -7.96 -1.88 -19.58
CA GLN A 731 -8.85 -1.84 -20.73
C GLN A 731 -8.25 -0.96 -21.82
N ARG A 732 -8.67 -1.24 -23.06
CA ARG A 732 -8.39 -0.37 -24.20
C ARG A 732 -9.63 -0.09 -25.04
N LYS A 733 -9.55 1.00 -25.78
CA LYS A 733 -10.50 1.38 -26.81
C LYS A 733 -9.72 1.78 -28.05
N ARG A 734 -9.82 0.96 -29.09
CA ARG A 734 -9.22 1.24 -30.40
C ARG A 734 -10.03 2.32 -31.13
N PRO A 735 -9.40 3.07 -32.07
CA PRO A 735 -10.10 4.05 -32.88
C PRO A 735 -11.34 3.46 -33.56
N GLY A 736 -12.49 4.13 -33.42
CA GLY A 736 -13.77 3.70 -34.02
C GLY A 736 -14.42 2.45 -33.41
N GLN A 737 -13.79 1.79 -32.44
CA GLN A 737 -14.29 0.56 -31.80
C GLN A 737 -14.85 0.84 -30.40
N PRO A 738 -15.74 0.00 -29.84
CA PRO A 738 -16.16 0.11 -28.44
C PRO A 738 -15.01 -0.19 -27.46
N TRP A 739 -15.25 0.06 -26.17
CA TRP A 739 -14.34 -0.38 -25.10
C TRP A 739 -14.28 -1.90 -25.04
N GLU A 740 -13.09 -2.45 -24.87
CA GLU A 740 -12.90 -3.89 -24.63
C GLU A 740 -13.25 -4.26 -23.17
N PRO A 741 -13.67 -5.51 -22.91
CA PRO A 741 -13.82 -6.01 -21.54
C PRO A 741 -12.52 -5.86 -20.72
N PRO A 742 -12.62 -5.64 -19.39
CA PRO A 742 -11.43 -5.50 -18.55
C PRO A 742 -10.62 -6.79 -18.47
N LYS A 743 -9.31 -6.67 -18.69
CA LYS A 743 -8.32 -7.71 -18.38
C LYS A 743 -7.79 -7.45 -16.97
N ILE A 744 -7.87 -8.45 -16.09
CA ILE A 744 -7.32 -8.35 -14.74
C ILE A 744 -5.81 -8.54 -14.82
N LEU A 745 -5.04 -7.59 -14.29
CA LEU A 745 -3.58 -7.65 -14.24
C LEU A 745 -3.09 -8.18 -12.90
N VAL A 746 -3.66 -7.71 -11.79
CA VAL A 746 -3.19 -8.08 -10.44
C VAL A 746 -4.36 -8.27 -9.49
N VAL A 747 -4.32 -9.34 -8.70
CA VAL A 747 -5.27 -9.64 -7.62
C VAL A 747 -4.59 -9.51 -6.26
N ALA A 748 -5.25 -8.82 -5.33
CA ALA A 748 -4.74 -8.62 -3.97
C ALA A 748 -4.67 -9.94 -3.17
N PRO A 749 -3.70 -10.07 -2.22
CA PRO A 749 -3.56 -11.26 -1.38
C PRO A 749 -4.63 -11.41 -0.29
N PHE A 750 -5.36 -10.33 0.00
CA PHE A 750 -6.43 -10.25 0.99
C PHE A 750 -7.68 -9.59 0.39
N SER A 751 -8.84 -9.91 0.95
CA SER A 751 -10.11 -9.25 0.67
C SER A 751 -10.21 -7.89 1.37
N GLU A 752 -11.42 -7.34 1.45
CA GLU A 752 -11.73 -6.08 2.10
C GLU A 752 -10.97 -4.92 1.45
N TYR A 753 -10.62 -3.91 2.25
CA TYR A 753 -9.88 -2.74 1.80
C TYR A 753 -8.37 -3.06 1.65
N SER A 754 -8.07 -3.87 0.65
CA SER A 754 -6.75 -4.34 0.23
C SER A 754 -6.54 -3.94 -1.22
N ILE A 755 -5.87 -2.82 -1.45
CA ILE A 755 -5.97 -2.03 -2.66
C ILE A 755 -4.61 -1.80 -3.34
N PHE A 756 -4.68 -1.26 -4.56
CA PHE A 756 -3.52 -0.82 -5.31
C PHE A 756 -3.49 0.70 -5.44
N TYR A 757 -2.32 1.28 -5.18
CA TYR A 757 -1.93 2.56 -5.74
C TYR A 757 -1.29 2.29 -7.09
N HIS A 758 -1.69 3.00 -8.13
CA HIS A 758 -1.17 2.76 -9.49
C HIS A 758 -1.00 4.04 -10.28
N ARG A 759 -0.11 4.02 -11.27
CA ARG A 759 0.14 5.10 -12.24
C ARG A 759 0.43 4.50 -13.60
N LEU A 760 -0.28 4.95 -14.63
CA LEU A 760 -0.04 4.56 -16.00
C LEU A 760 0.69 5.69 -16.73
N THR A 761 1.84 5.39 -17.32
CA THR A 761 2.56 6.27 -18.22
C THR A 761 2.84 5.55 -19.55
N ILE A 762 3.20 6.33 -20.57
CA ILE A 762 3.57 5.83 -21.89
C ILE A 762 4.89 6.48 -22.29
N ASP A 763 5.75 5.73 -22.97
CA ASP A 763 7.00 6.25 -23.51
C ASP A 763 6.85 6.74 -24.95
N GLN A 764 7.88 7.36 -25.51
CA GLN A 764 7.87 7.90 -26.88
C GLN A 764 7.75 6.80 -27.95
N ARG A 765 7.97 5.54 -27.58
CA ARG A 765 7.85 4.37 -28.47
C ARG A 765 6.45 3.72 -28.38
N GLY A 766 5.57 4.22 -27.51
CA GLY A 766 4.23 3.70 -27.32
C GLY A 766 4.14 2.53 -26.32
N ARG A 767 5.22 2.21 -25.58
CA ARG A 767 5.20 1.16 -24.55
C ARG A 767 4.50 1.68 -23.30
N LEU A 768 3.66 0.84 -22.70
CA LEU A 768 2.91 1.17 -21.50
C LEU A 768 3.73 0.82 -20.27
N PHE A 769 3.78 1.71 -19.28
CA PHE A 769 4.45 1.51 -18.00
C PHE A 769 3.46 1.71 -16.86
N LEU A 770 3.33 0.70 -16.00
CA LEU A 770 2.39 0.67 -14.89
C LEU A 770 3.14 0.50 -13.57
N SER A 771 3.35 1.62 -12.88
CA SER A 771 3.87 1.62 -11.52
C SER A 771 2.75 1.27 -10.55
N LYS A 772 2.97 0.33 -9.63
CA LYS A 772 1.95 -0.08 -8.65
C LYS A 772 2.48 -0.49 -7.28
N ASP A 773 1.71 -0.19 -6.24
CA ASP A 773 1.99 -0.56 -4.85
C ASP A 773 0.78 -1.22 -4.24
N TYR A 774 1.02 -2.17 -3.34
CA TYR A 774 -0.03 -2.83 -2.58
C TYR A 774 -0.15 -2.27 -1.16
N TRP A 775 -1.37 -1.92 -0.77
CA TRP A 775 -1.71 -1.47 0.57
C TRP A 775 -2.87 -2.29 1.13
N SER A 776 -2.85 -2.62 2.43
CA SER A 776 -3.94 -3.33 3.09
C SER A 776 -4.43 -2.61 4.33
N THR A 777 -5.73 -2.78 4.59
CA THR A 777 -6.37 -2.39 5.84
C THR A 777 -5.96 -3.28 6.99
N HIS A 778 -5.54 -4.53 6.76
CA HIS A 778 -5.14 -5.45 7.83
C HIS A 778 -3.84 -4.98 8.46
N TRP A 779 -3.96 -4.38 9.65
CA TRP A 779 -2.89 -3.66 10.31
C TRP A 779 -1.71 -4.56 10.68
N PHE A 780 -1.99 -5.73 11.26
CA PHE A 780 -0.97 -6.72 11.60
C PHE A 780 -0.06 -7.04 10.41
N TYR A 781 -0.65 -7.40 9.26
CA TYR A 781 0.07 -7.65 8.02
C TYR A 781 0.87 -6.43 7.54
N ARG A 782 0.22 -5.25 7.50
CA ARG A 782 0.84 -4.04 6.95
C ARG A 782 2.03 -3.61 7.78
N ASN A 783 1.90 -3.64 9.10
CA ASN A 783 2.97 -3.33 10.01
C ASN A 783 4.07 -4.39 9.89
N ASP A 784 3.74 -5.67 9.92
CA ASP A 784 4.75 -6.74 9.89
C ASP A 784 5.59 -6.74 8.60
N HIS A 785 4.94 -6.66 7.42
CA HIS A 785 5.61 -6.70 6.12
C HIS A 785 6.20 -5.33 5.72
N VAL A 786 7.38 -4.99 6.23
CA VAL A 786 8.04 -3.70 5.97
C VAL A 786 8.72 -3.60 4.60
N GLY A 787 8.84 -2.39 4.07
CA GLY A 787 9.60 -2.06 2.85
C GLY A 787 8.76 -1.34 1.78
N ASP A 788 9.44 -0.74 0.79
CA ASP A 788 8.80 -0.26 -0.44
C ASP A 788 8.31 -1.47 -1.25
N ARG A 789 7.08 -1.38 -1.74
CA ARG A 789 6.39 -2.43 -2.49
C ARG A 789 6.06 -2.00 -3.93
N ARG A 790 6.66 -0.89 -4.37
CA ARG A 790 6.45 -0.38 -5.72
C ARG A 790 7.12 -1.29 -6.74
N ALA A 791 6.29 -1.81 -7.64
CA ALA A 791 6.71 -2.60 -8.78
C ALA A 791 6.32 -1.90 -10.08
N LEU A 792 7.08 -2.13 -11.15
CA LEU A 792 6.82 -1.56 -12.46
C LEU A 792 6.54 -2.69 -13.44
N LEU A 793 5.34 -2.70 -13.99
CA LEU A 793 4.96 -3.54 -15.12
C LEU A 793 5.16 -2.75 -16.42
N MET A 794 5.54 -3.44 -17.49
CA MET A 794 5.60 -2.87 -18.83
C MET A 794 4.89 -3.77 -19.84
N SER A 795 4.19 -3.14 -20.77
CA SER A 795 3.65 -3.79 -21.95
C SER A 795 4.20 -3.15 -23.22
N PRO A 796 4.89 -3.93 -24.08
CA PRO A 796 5.44 -3.43 -25.32
C PRO A 796 4.43 -3.44 -26.49
N ASP A 797 3.26 -4.05 -26.31
CA ASP A 797 2.32 -4.43 -27.38
C ASP A 797 0.88 -3.97 -27.11
N GLY A 798 0.71 -2.85 -26.41
CA GLY A 798 -0.62 -2.29 -26.16
C GLY A 798 -1.47 -3.17 -25.25
N GLY A 799 -0.85 -3.79 -24.24
CA GLY A 799 -1.48 -4.53 -23.15
C GLY A 799 -1.88 -5.97 -23.48
N ASP A 800 -1.32 -6.56 -24.54
CA ASP A 800 -1.54 -7.97 -24.86
C ASP A 800 -0.61 -8.87 -24.05
N THR A 801 0.64 -8.45 -23.83
CA THR A 801 1.58 -9.05 -22.89
C THR A 801 2.06 -8.03 -21.85
N TRP A 802 2.41 -8.53 -20.66
CA TRP A 802 2.92 -7.71 -19.56
C TRP A 802 4.09 -8.45 -18.90
N LYS A 803 5.16 -7.72 -18.61
CA LYS A 803 6.30 -8.21 -17.80
C LYS A 803 6.63 -7.24 -16.68
N LEU A 804 7.39 -7.69 -15.69
CA LEU A 804 8.03 -6.80 -14.73
C LEU A 804 9.28 -6.19 -15.37
N VAL A 805 9.52 -4.91 -15.14
CA VAL A 805 10.64 -4.19 -15.78
C VAL A 805 11.98 -4.58 -15.15
N ASP A 806 13.00 -4.75 -15.96
CA ASP A 806 14.39 -4.90 -15.49
C ASP A 806 15.35 -3.98 -16.25
N GLY A 807 16.62 -3.96 -15.84
CA GLY A 807 17.65 -3.09 -16.41
C GLY A 807 17.82 -3.18 -17.93
N ARG A 808 17.38 -4.27 -18.57
CA ARG A 808 17.49 -4.47 -20.03
C ARG A 808 16.39 -3.75 -20.81
N ASP A 809 15.29 -3.36 -20.16
CA ASP A 809 14.14 -2.75 -20.82
C ASP A 809 14.31 -1.26 -21.13
N TRP A 810 15.38 -0.64 -20.62
CA TRP A 810 15.64 0.81 -20.80
C TRP A 810 16.30 1.18 -22.14
N GLY A 811 16.83 0.20 -22.88
CA GLY A 811 17.48 0.38 -24.19
C GLY A 811 16.51 0.68 -25.32
#